data_AF-A0A0B3AI92-F1
#
_entry.id   AF-A0A0B3AI92-F1
#
_cell.length_a   1.000
_cell.length_b   1.000
_cell.length_c   1.000
_cell.angle_alpha   90.00
_cell.angle_beta   90.00
_cell.angle_gamma   90.00
#
_symmetry.space_group_name_H-M   'P 1'
#
loop_
_entity.id
_entity.type
_entity.pdbx_description
1 polymer ?
#
loop_
_entity_poly.entity_id
_entity_poly.type
_entity_poly.pdbx_seq_one_letter_code
_entity_poly.pdbx_strand_id
1 'polypeptide(L)'
;MEKGLNNYFEDFLKREPLFLDKKVLQSNYIPETIHHREDQIKKVAGILAPALRVEKPSNMFIYGKTGCISGNSFVYTSNGYKKIKDVQAGEKILSYDVEKRNYKWKECAYLEFENTNMLLKIRFHNGFEIIVTKDHPLLIDSYEWKKADELQIGDRMCFAFNYDTYSSSGKYEKISLPFVRLLAFTLSDENMGVRKRVRKDSRGYFYNSTKMRLRISSNRQELLSLVQNDCKNLFPTNAFPINIWHTCQEVQSVSQEVCMLLHNNGVPFGKKSNIIRIPECIFQASSFVQKEFLKALFSSGGFVSSHTQQIEYYSNSKFFLLDIQLLLYKDGIKSRVSYKKARCNGKEFDSYRLSISGKESLERYFSSIGFYNTFRQERLLHMLSSYKISRKTRNISEKDKILYSPIVFIEEVFEDKVYDLSVPGTHSFIANGLISHNSGKTLTVQHVSESMMQIAKKNNLPIKIFYLNCKLKRVADTEYRLIAELARFLKTDIPATGLPTDQVYKMFLEVLEKEKILMVLILDEIDQLVSRSGDQILYSLTRINSELKQSQISLVGISNDLMFTNYLDPRVKSSLSEEELVFPPYNAIQLQAILKERADKAFRKGAVAEGVLEKCAAYAAREHGDARRALELLRVAGELAERNNIVKINLDSLDEAEEKIEKDRVHEIITSQPKQSQVALLAIFGTAKAAGNRPMFTGDIYELYKEFCTQSKIRPLTQRRISDIIAELDMLGIINAKVISKGRYGRTRQIGLGIPNSSVPKLESLLREALGI
;
A
#
# COMPACT_ATOMS: atom_id res chain seq x y z
N MET A 1 -13.55 -5.31 54.10
CA MET A 1 -13.37 -4.81 52.72
C MET A 1 -13.99 -3.44 52.52
N GLU A 2 -15.25 -3.20 52.92
CA GLU A 2 -15.96 -1.91 52.71
C GLU A 2 -15.18 -0.65 53.11
N LYS A 3 -14.52 -0.61 54.29
CA LYS A 3 -13.68 0.55 54.68
C LYS A 3 -12.55 0.88 53.68
N GLY A 4 -11.98 -0.13 53.01
CA GLY A 4 -10.97 0.11 51.96
C GLY A 4 -11.58 0.63 50.66
N LEU A 5 -12.81 0.20 50.35
CA LEU A 5 -13.54 0.64 49.17
C LEU A 5 -14.04 2.09 49.31
N ASN A 6 -14.59 2.44 50.48
CA ASN A 6 -15.03 3.80 50.79
C ASN A 6 -13.85 4.78 50.79
N ASN A 7 -12.70 4.40 51.37
CA ASN A 7 -11.49 5.20 51.31
C ASN A 7 -11.02 5.43 49.87
N TYR A 8 -11.10 4.43 48.98
CA TYR A 8 -10.76 4.61 47.56
C TYR A 8 -11.68 5.62 46.86
N PHE A 9 -12.99 5.59 47.11
CA PHE A 9 -13.93 6.55 46.53
C PHE A 9 -13.78 7.96 47.10
N GLU A 10 -13.52 8.11 48.40
CA GLU A 10 -13.21 9.41 49.00
C GLU A 10 -11.90 10.01 48.44
N ASP A 11 -10.86 9.18 48.30
CA ASP A 11 -9.60 9.59 47.71
C ASP A 11 -9.76 9.97 46.23
N PHE A 12 -10.62 9.27 45.49
CA PHE A 12 -10.96 9.61 44.11
C PHE A 12 -11.67 10.97 44.01
N LEU A 13 -12.62 11.26 44.92
CA LEU A 13 -13.33 12.54 44.97
C LEU A 13 -12.47 13.74 45.39
N LYS A 14 -11.40 13.51 46.17
CA LYS A 14 -10.45 14.55 46.60
C LYS A 14 -9.41 14.91 45.55
N ARG A 15 -9.33 14.16 44.43
CA ARG A 15 -8.32 14.33 43.37
C ARG A 15 -8.84 15.19 42.23
N GLU A 16 -7.92 15.90 41.57
CA GLU A 16 -8.24 16.61 40.34
C GLU A 16 -8.36 15.62 39.16
N PRO A 17 -9.51 15.53 38.46
CA PRO A 17 -9.64 14.68 37.27
C PRO A 17 -8.78 15.20 36.11
N LEU A 18 -8.24 14.30 35.29
CA LEU A 18 -7.46 14.68 34.11
C LEU A 18 -8.36 15.24 33.01
N PHE A 19 -9.57 14.70 32.88
CA PHE A 19 -10.54 15.14 31.87
C PHE A 19 -11.37 16.33 32.33
N LEU A 20 -11.64 17.23 31.38
CA LEU A 20 -12.70 18.23 31.44
C LEU A 20 -13.98 17.68 30.80
N ASP A 21 -13.89 17.11 29.60
CA ASP A 21 -14.99 16.40 28.94
C ASP A 21 -14.50 15.19 28.12
N LYS A 22 -14.84 13.98 28.58
CA LYS A 22 -14.53 12.72 27.90
C LYS A 22 -15.24 12.57 26.56
N LYS A 23 -16.39 13.23 26.37
CA LYS A 23 -17.22 13.10 25.15
C LYS A 23 -16.52 13.64 23.91
N VAL A 24 -15.66 14.65 24.06
CA VAL A 24 -14.89 15.27 22.97
C VAL A 24 -13.94 14.29 22.27
N LEU A 25 -13.58 13.17 22.90
CA LEU A 25 -12.75 12.10 22.32
C LEU A 25 -13.57 10.88 21.84
N GLN A 26 -14.90 10.93 21.89
CA GLN A 26 -15.75 9.85 21.41
C GLN A 26 -15.96 9.92 19.90
N SER A 27 -16.10 8.77 19.25
CA SER A 27 -16.21 8.63 17.79
C SER A 27 -17.49 9.21 17.19
N ASN A 28 -18.49 9.49 18.02
CA ASN A 28 -19.76 10.13 17.69
C ASN A 28 -19.79 11.65 17.98
N TYR A 29 -18.69 12.25 18.46
CA TYR A 29 -18.61 13.70 18.65
C TYR A 29 -18.31 14.42 17.33
N ILE A 30 -19.25 15.26 16.91
CA ILE A 30 -19.13 16.11 15.73
C ILE A 30 -18.53 17.46 16.15
N PRO A 31 -17.40 17.90 15.55
CA PRO A 31 -16.76 19.16 15.90
C PRO A 31 -17.37 20.34 15.14
N GLU A 32 -17.19 21.54 15.70
CA GLU A 32 -17.50 22.81 15.03
C GLU A 32 -16.63 23.06 13.79
N THR A 33 -15.42 22.50 13.76
CA THR A 33 -14.48 22.58 12.64
C THR A 33 -13.89 21.21 12.34
N ILE A 34 -13.92 20.78 11.06
CA ILE A 34 -13.18 19.60 10.61
C ILE A 34 -11.94 20.05 9.87
N HIS A 35 -10.79 19.95 10.53
CA HIS A 35 -9.50 20.28 9.95
C HIS A 35 -9.14 19.39 8.77
N HIS A 36 -8.53 19.97 7.74
CA HIS A 36 -7.95 19.27 6.58
C HIS A 36 -9.00 18.53 5.70
N ARG A 37 -10.23 19.06 5.67
CA ARG A 37 -11.34 18.60 4.82
C ARG A 37 -12.12 19.73 4.16
N GLU A 38 -11.56 20.93 4.14
CA GLU A 38 -12.23 22.17 3.76
C GLU A 38 -12.78 22.09 2.32
N ASP A 39 -12.08 21.43 1.39
CA ASP A 39 -12.56 21.27 0.02
C ASP A 39 -13.59 20.14 -0.14
N GLN A 40 -13.47 19.05 0.63
CA GLN A 40 -14.50 18.01 0.67
C GLN A 40 -15.80 18.56 1.28
N ILE A 41 -15.70 19.38 2.33
CA ILE A 41 -16.84 20.12 2.92
C ILE A 41 -17.52 20.97 1.86
N LYS A 42 -16.77 21.80 1.12
CA LYS A 42 -17.33 22.66 0.05
C LYS A 42 -18.05 21.85 -1.02
N LYS A 43 -17.51 20.70 -1.46
CA LYS A 43 -18.14 19.84 -2.47
C LYS A 43 -19.44 19.21 -1.98
N VAL A 44 -19.42 18.57 -0.81
CA VAL A 44 -20.62 17.99 -0.18
C VAL A 44 -21.68 19.07 0.06
N ALA A 45 -21.29 20.25 0.53
CA ALA A 45 -22.19 21.37 0.74
C ALA A 45 -22.77 21.92 -0.57
N GLY A 46 -21.96 22.02 -1.63
CA GLY A 46 -22.41 22.46 -2.95
C GLY A 46 -23.46 21.54 -3.57
N ILE A 47 -23.27 20.22 -3.44
CA ILE A 47 -24.23 19.21 -3.93
C ILE A 47 -25.53 19.24 -3.14
N LEU A 48 -25.47 19.41 -1.81
CA LEU A 48 -26.67 19.43 -0.95
C LEU A 48 -27.39 20.80 -0.90
N ALA A 49 -26.73 21.90 -1.28
CA ALA A 49 -27.28 23.25 -1.23
C ALA A 49 -28.65 23.46 -1.94
N PRO A 50 -29.00 22.78 -3.06
CA PRO A 50 -30.33 22.88 -3.68
C PRO A 50 -31.47 22.53 -2.72
N ALA A 51 -31.26 21.66 -1.71
CA ALA A 51 -32.28 21.35 -0.71
C ALA A 51 -32.78 22.62 0.02
N LEU A 52 -31.90 23.61 0.23
CA LEU A 52 -32.25 24.89 0.87
C LEU A 52 -33.17 25.78 0.00
N ARG A 53 -33.38 25.42 -1.27
CA ARG A 53 -34.38 26.01 -2.17
C ARG A 53 -35.63 25.13 -2.33
N VAL A 54 -35.70 24.01 -1.59
CA VAL A 54 -36.71 22.95 -1.74
C VAL A 54 -36.64 22.28 -3.13
N GLU A 55 -35.43 22.19 -3.69
CA GLU A 55 -35.10 21.47 -4.93
C GLU A 55 -34.32 20.19 -4.58
N LYS A 56 -34.69 19.03 -5.15
CA LYS A 56 -33.99 17.75 -4.94
C LYS A 56 -32.48 17.89 -5.23
N PRO A 57 -31.58 17.68 -4.24
CA PRO A 57 -30.16 17.52 -4.51
C PRO A 57 -29.88 16.32 -5.42
N SER A 58 -28.74 16.34 -6.09
CA SER A 58 -28.22 15.15 -6.78
C SER A 58 -27.94 14.04 -5.76
N ASN A 59 -28.24 12.80 -6.14
CA ASN A 59 -27.85 11.62 -5.38
C ASN A 59 -26.31 11.51 -5.37
N MET A 60 -25.73 11.48 -4.17
CA MET A 60 -24.29 11.60 -3.97
C MET A 60 -23.71 10.28 -3.46
N PHE A 61 -22.70 9.77 -4.14
CA PHE A 61 -21.95 8.60 -3.70
C PHE A 61 -20.53 8.96 -3.27
N ILE A 62 -20.13 8.50 -2.09
CA ILE A 62 -18.90 8.92 -1.42
C ILE A 62 -18.01 7.69 -1.21
N TYR A 63 -16.91 7.69 -1.95
CA TYR A 63 -15.88 6.67 -1.93
C TYR A 63 -14.62 7.11 -1.17
N GLY A 64 -13.73 6.14 -0.97
CA GLY A 64 -12.35 6.44 -0.64
C GLY A 64 -11.58 5.23 -0.16
N LYS A 65 -10.65 4.77 -0.98
CA LYS A 65 -9.33 4.33 -0.53
C LYS A 65 -8.36 4.36 -1.72
N THR A 66 -7.58 5.43 -1.86
CA THR A 66 -6.33 5.33 -2.63
C THR A 66 -6.19 6.35 -3.75
N GLY A 67 -5.10 7.13 -3.86
CA GLY A 67 -4.61 7.44 -5.20
C GLY A 67 -3.86 6.22 -5.71
N CYS A 68 -3.97 5.83 -6.99
CA CYS A 68 -3.38 4.57 -7.49
C CYS A 68 -2.31 4.78 -8.59
N ILE A 69 -1.44 3.78 -8.82
CA ILE A 69 -0.34 3.83 -9.78
C ILE A 69 -0.26 2.58 -10.69
N SER A 70 0.47 2.68 -11.79
CA SER A 70 0.73 1.55 -12.70
C SER A 70 1.43 0.39 -12.02
N GLY A 71 0.98 -0.84 -12.35
CA GLY A 71 1.55 -2.09 -11.86
C GLY A 71 3.02 -2.32 -12.21
N ASN A 72 3.56 -1.60 -13.19
CA ASN A 72 4.96 -1.72 -13.59
C ASN A 72 5.91 -0.79 -12.82
N SER A 73 5.38 0.06 -11.93
CA SER A 73 6.16 0.96 -11.09
C SER A 73 6.97 0.19 -10.04
N PHE A 74 8.27 0.48 -9.91
CA PHE A 74 9.12 -0.13 -8.89
C PHE A 74 8.94 0.54 -7.53
N VAL A 75 8.73 -0.28 -6.51
CA VAL A 75 8.81 0.10 -5.11
C VAL A 75 9.98 -0.61 -4.45
N TYR A 76 10.54 -0.01 -3.40
CA TYR A 76 11.68 -0.57 -2.70
C TYR A 76 11.23 -1.31 -1.43
N THR A 77 11.29 -2.64 -1.46
CA THR A 77 10.88 -3.53 -0.37
C THR A 77 12.08 -4.02 0.46
N SER A 78 11.82 -4.70 1.57
CA SER A 78 12.85 -5.36 2.38
C SER A 78 13.68 -6.36 1.56
N ASN A 79 13.08 -6.93 0.51
CA ASN A 79 13.73 -7.82 -0.43
C ASN A 79 14.33 -7.08 -1.64
N GLY A 80 14.53 -5.76 -1.58
CA GLY A 80 15.03 -4.94 -2.69
C GLY A 80 13.93 -4.40 -3.59
N TYR A 81 14.25 -4.02 -4.84
CA TYR A 81 13.24 -3.47 -5.74
C TYR A 81 12.32 -4.56 -6.29
N LYS A 82 11.02 -4.31 -6.23
CA LYS A 82 9.96 -5.09 -6.90
C LYS A 82 9.04 -4.15 -7.64
N LYS A 83 8.32 -4.64 -8.66
CA LYS A 83 7.19 -3.89 -9.20
C LYS A 83 6.05 -3.94 -8.19
N ILE A 84 5.25 -2.89 -8.10
CA ILE A 84 4.15 -2.79 -7.13
C ILE A 84 3.20 -3.99 -7.21
N LYS A 85 2.85 -4.46 -8.42
CA LYS A 85 2.00 -5.65 -8.63
C LYS A 85 2.58 -6.99 -8.15
N ASP A 86 3.89 -7.02 -7.87
CA ASP A 86 4.61 -8.20 -7.39
C ASP A 86 4.89 -8.13 -5.85
N VAL A 87 4.34 -7.11 -5.18
CA VAL A 87 4.42 -6.90 -3.72
C VAL A 87 3.37 -7.76 -3.01
N GLN A 88 3.68 -8.19 -1.78
CA GLN A 88 2.77 -8.96 -0.95
C GLN A 88 2.34 -8.14 0.27
N ALA A 89 1.08 -8.30 0.71
CA ALA A 89 0.61 -7.70 1.95
C ALA A 89 1.47 -8.14 3.14
N GLY A 90 1.80 -7.20 4.04
CA GLY A 90 2.75 -7.39 5.14
C GLY A 90 4.23 -7.29 4.74
N GLU A 91 4.56 -7.15 3.45
CA GLU A 91 5.95 -6.90 3.05
C GLU A 91 6.38 -5.49 3.48
N LYS A 92 7.59 -5.38 4.04
CA LYS A 92 8.16 -4.09 4.45
C LYS A 92 8.62 -3.31 3.23
N ILE A 93 8.22 -2.05 3.14
CA ILE A 93 8.64 -1.13 2.09
C ILE A 93 9.24 0.15 2.66
N LEU A 94 10.05 0.81 1.83
CA LEU A 94 10.66 2.07 2.15
C LEU A 94 9.67 3.21 1.92
N SER A 95 9.51 4.01 2.96
CA SER A 95 8.61 5.17 3.02
C SER A 95 9.36 6.40 3.48
N TYR A 96 8.77 7.59 3.29
CA TYR A 96 9.37 8.85 3.68
C TYR A 96 8.46 9.61 4.65
N ASP A 97 8.98 9.86 5.85
CA ASP A 97 8.39 10.74 6.84
C ASP A 97 8.66 12.19 6.39
N VAL A 98 7.65 12.83 5.79
CA VAL A 98 7.74 14.19 5.23
C VAL A 98 8.06 15.22 6.31
N GLU A 99 7.58 14.98 7.52
CA GLU A 99 7.63 15.86 8.68
C GLU A 99 9.03 15.85 9.30
N LYS A 100 9.54 14.65 9.56
CA LYS A 100 10.86 14.40 10.16
C LYS A 100 11.97 14.28 9.11
N ARG A 101 11.62 14.46 7.84
CA ARG A 101 12.48 14.44 6.64
C ARG A 101 13.44 13.26 6.60
N ASN A 102 12.92 12.06 6.84
CA ASN A 102 13.73 10.85 6.87
C ASN A 102 12.98 9.61 6.38
N TYR A 103 13.75 8.57 6.05
CA TYR A 103 13.18 7.30 5.61
C TYR A 103 12.78 6.40 6.77
N LYS A 104 11.69 5.64 6.59
CA LYS A 104 11.23 4.57 7.48
C LYS A 104 10.91 3.32 6.69
N TRP A 105 11.16 2.17 7.32
CA TRP A 105 10.72 0.86 6.84
C TRP A 105 9.41 0.48 7.51
N LYS A 106 8.38 0.16 6.72
CA LYS A 106 7.00 -0.04 7.18
C LYS A 106 6.34 -1.19 6.41
N GLU A 107 5.58 -2.03 7.10
CA GLU A 107 4.79 -3.12 6.49
C GLU A 107 3.62 -2.53 5.73
N CYS A 108 3.43 -2.87 4.45
CA CYS A 108 2.36 -2.30 3.63
C CYS A 108 1.14 -3.23 3.52
N ALA A 109 -0.05 -2.65 3.38
CA ALA A 109 -1.18 -3.36 2.81
C ALA A 109 -1.17 -3.16 1.29
N TYR A 110 -1.21 -4.26 0.54
CA TYR A 110 -1.24 -4.29 -0.92
C TYR A 110 -2.67 -4.16 -1.45
N LEU A 111 -2.87 -3.31 -2.45
CA LEU A 111 -4.16 -3.05 -3.09
C LEU A 111 -4.03 -3.16 -4.61
N GLU A 112 -4.99 -3.81 -5.26
CA GLU A 112 -5.11 -3.99 -6.71
C GLU A 112 -6.55 -3.71 -7.14
N PHE A 113 -6.71 -2.96 -8.22
CA PHE A 113 -8.00 -2.52 -8.75
C PHE A 113 -8.04 -2.66 -10.27
N GLU A 114 -9.19 -3.04 -10.83
CA GLU A 114 -9.45 -2.88 -12.27
C GLU A 114 -9.65 -1.39 -12.59
N ASN A 115 -9.16 -0.93 -13.74
CA ASN A 115 -9.23 0.47 -14.15
C ASN A 115 -9.91 0.63 -15.52
N THR A 116 -10.80 1.61 -15.60
CA THR A 116 -11.52 2.01 -16.82
C THR A 116 -11.22 3.44 -17.25
N ASN A 117 -10.39 4.18 -16.50
CA ASN A 117 -10.08 5.59 -16.73
C ASN A 117 -8.69 5.80 -17.37
N MET A 118 -8.50 6.95 -18.02
CA MET A 118 -7.17 7.39 -18.44
C MET A 118 -6.31 7.81 -17.23
N LEU A 119 -5.08 7.32 -17.21
CA LEU A 119 -4.03 7.61 -16.25
C LEU A 119 -3.11 8.71 -16.79
N LEU A 120 -2.44 9.44 -15.90
CA LEU A 120 -1.42 10.42 -16.25
C LEU A 120 -0.04 9.80 -16.19
N LYS A 121 0.65 9.78 -17.33
CA LYS A 121 2.05 9.41 -17.45
C LYS A 121 2.92 10.66 -17.43
N ILE A 122 3.59 10.86 -16.32
CA ILE A 122 4.41 12.04 -16.05
C ILE A 122 5.89 11.65 -16.20
N ARG A 123 6.66 12.46 -16.95
CA ARG A 123 8.10 12.29 -17.16
C ARG A 123 8.87 13.51 -16.67
N PHE A 124 10.00 13.26 -16.03
CA PHE A 124 10.79 14.27 -15.32
C PHE A 124 12.14 14.52 -16.00
N HIS A 125 12.71 15.70 -15.78
CA HIS A 125 13.97 16.14 -16.39
C HIS A 125 15.17 15.21 -16.08
N ASN A 126 15.17 14.55 -14.92
CA ASN A 126 16.15 13.53 -14.54
C ASN A 126 16.04 12.22 -15.34
N GLY A 127 14.96 12.01 -16.09
CA GLY A 127 14.72 10.85 -16.96
C GLY A 127 13.65 9.88 -16.46
N PHE A 128 13.34 9.90 -15.16
CA PHE A 128 12.31 9.06 -14.56
C PHE A 128 10.92 9.34 -15.16
N GLU A 129 10.03 8.36 -15.00
CA GLU A 129 8.61 8.50 -15.30
C GLU A 129 7.75 7.66 -14.34
N ILE A 130 6.52 8.10 -14.14
CA ILE A 130 5.51 7.43 -13.32
C ILE A 130 4.16 7.51 -14.05
N ILE A 131 3.30 6.51 -13.85
CA ILE A 131 1.95 6.45 -14.41
C ILE A 131 1.00 6.31 -13.23
N VAL A 132 0.06 7.24 -13.09
CA VAL A 132 -0.78 7.39 -11.89
C VAL A 132 -2.23 7.78 -12.25
N THR A 133 -3.18 7.53 -11.35
CA THR A 133 -4.54 8.08 -11.47
C THR A 133 -4.50 9.61 -11.37
N LYS A 134 -5.47 10.30 -11.97
CA LYS A 134 -5.51 11.78 -12.02
C LYS A 134 -5.49 12.41 -10.63
N ASP A 135 -6.17 11.79 -9.68
CA ASP A 135 -6.28 12.21 -8.29
C ASP A 135 -5.06 11.84 -7.42
N HIS A 136 -4.06 11.13 -7.95
CA HIS A 136 -2.96 10.59 -7.16
C HIS A 136 -2.05 11.70 -6.61
N PRO A 137 -1.89 11.83 -5.27
CA PRO A 137 -1.04 12.83 -4.66
C PRO A 137 0.45 12.47 -4.76
N LEU A 138 1.27 13.39 -5.27
CA LEU A 138 2.73 13.29 -5.32
C LEU A 138 3.38 14.44 -4.56
N LEU A 139 4.53 14.18 -3.93
CA LEU A 139 5.23 15.19 -3.12
C LEU A 139 6.01 16.19 -4.01
N ILE A 140 5.64 17.47 -3.95
CA ILE A 140 6.38 18.58 -4.59
C ILE A 140 7.50 19.11 -3.68
N ASP A 141 8.38 19.93 -4.22
CA ASP A 141 9.57 20.45 -3.55
C ASP A 141 9.31 21.45 -2.40
N SER A 142 8.08 21.99 -2.30
CA SER A 142 7.59 22.69 -1.10
C SER A 142 7.31 21.76 0.09
N TYR A 143 7.45 20.43 -0.09
CA TYR A 143 7.01 19.37 0.84
C TYR A 143 5.49 19.27 0.99
N GLU A 144 4.72 19.83 0.04
CA GLU A 144 3.28 19.68 -0.04
C GLU A 144 2.87 18.52 -0.97
N TRP A 145 1.66 18.01 -0.77
CA TRP A 145 1.06 16.98 -1.62
C TRP A 145 0.20 17.65 -2.68
N LYS A 146 0.49 17.37 -3.96
CA LYS A 146 -0.26 17.92 -5.11
C LYS A 146 -0.73 16.78 -6.00
N LYS A 147 -1.98 16.81 -6.49
CA LYS A 147 -2.53 15.72 -7.31
C LYS A 147 -1.95 15.72 -8.71
N ALA A 148 -1.93 14.56 -9.35
CA ALA A 148 -1.35 14.39 -10.67
C ALA A 148 -2.00 15.26 -11.76
N ASP A 149 -3.30 15.54 -11.67
CA ASP A 149 -4.05 16.42 -12.57
C ASP A 149 -3.83 17.93 -12.31
N GLU A 150 -3.46 18.29 -11.08
CA GLU A 150 -3.07 19.65 -10.70
C GLU A 150 -1.63 20.00 -11.15
N LEU A 151 -0.80 18.99 -11.44
CA LEU A 151 0.61 19.16 -11.80
C LEU A 151 0.82 19.75 -13.21
N GLN A 152 1.78 20.65 -13.32
CA GLN A 152 2.12 21.34 -14.56
C GLN A 152 3.57 21.11 -14.98
N ILE A 153 3.86 21.26 -16.28
CA ILE A 153 5.23 21.20 -16.80
C ILE A 153 6.05 22.31 -16.14
N GLY A 154 7.15 21.93 -15.48
CA GLY A 154 7.97 22.83 -14.65
C GLY A 154 7.89 22.54 -13.15
N ASP A 155 6.77 21.99 -12.64
CA ASP A 155 6.62 21.63 -11.22
C ASP A 155 7.73 20.65 -10.78
N ARG A 156 8.36 20.92 -9.63
CA ARG A 156 9.51 20.15 -9.15
C ARG A 156 9.06 19.09 -8.17
N MET A 157 9.24 17.81 -8.52
CA MET A 157 8.89 16.69 -7.66
C MET A 157 10.06 16.24 -6.79
N CYS A 158 9.74 15.71 -5.62
CA CYS A 158 10.67 15.07 -4.71
C CYS A 158 10.99 13.62 -5.13
N PHE A 159 12.28 13.32 -5.22
CA PHE A 159 12.81 11.99 -5.49
C PHE A 159 13.64 11.48 -4.30
N ALA A 160 13.40 10.22 -3.94
CA ALA A 160 14.16 9.54 -2.90
C ALA A 160 15.61 9.30 -3.32
N PHE A 161 16.54 9.51 -2.39
CA PHE A 161 17.98 9.48 -2.64
C PHE A 161 18.76 9.01 -1.39
N ASN A 162 19.92 8.40 -1.57
CA ASN A 162 20.88 8.08 -0.49
C ASN A 162 20.28 7.37 0.75
N TYR A 163 19.46 6.34 0.53
CA TYR A 163 18.64 5.70 1.57
C TYR A 163 19.12 4.30 1.97
N ASP A 164 18.90 3.98 3.24
CA ASP A 164 19.52 2.85 3.90
C ASP A 164 18.79 1.53 3.58
N THR A 165 19.55 0.44 3.42
CA THR A 165 18.99 -0.88 3.08
C THR A 165 18.37 -1.58 4.27
N TYR A 166 17.24 -2.27 4.06
CA TYR A 166 16.77 -3.27 5.01
C TYR A 166 17.73 -4.46 5.04
N SER A 167 18.00 -5.00 6.23
CA SER A 167 18.77 -6.23 6.40
C SER A 167 17.82 -7.41 6.50
N SER A 168 17.69 -8.21 5.43
CA SER A 168 16.97 -9.47 5.47
C SER A 168 17.57 -10.50 4.50
N SER A 169 17.52 -11.76 4.93
CA SER A 169 18.00 -12.94 4.20
C SER A 169 17.06 -13.35 3.06
N GLY A 170 17.00 -12.52 2.02
CA GLY A 170 16.23 -12.78 0.81
C GLY A 170 16.81 -13.91 -0.05
N LYS A 171 16.00 -14.41 -1.00
CA LYS A 171 16.36 -15.49 -1.94
C LYS A 171 17.71 -15.29 -2.66
N TYR A 172 18.11 -14.04 -2.88
CA TYR A 172 19.33 -13.65 -3.60
C TYR A 172 20.45 -13.11 -2.69
N GLU A 173 20.36 -13.27 -1.37
CA GLU A 173 21.37 -12.81 -0.40
C GLU A 173 22.77 -13.37 -0.71
N LYS A 174 22.86 -14.64 -1.12
CA LYS A 174 24.11 -15.39 -1.37
C LYS A 174 24.35 -15.69 -2.85
N ILE A 175 23.93 -14.79 -3.74
CA ILE A 175 24.26 -14.87 -5.16
C ILE A 175 25.79 -14.69 -5.37
N SER A 176 26.42 -15.54 -6.18
CA SER A 176 27.88 -15.55 -6.28
C SER A 176 28.40 -14.38 -7.13
N LEU A 177 29.45 -13.70 -6.67
CA LEU A 177 30.02 -12.56 -7.38
C LEU A 177 30.51 -12.90 -8.80
N PRO A 178 31.11 -14.08 -9.07
CA PRO A 178 31.41 -14.51 -10.44
C PRO A 178 30.18 -14.51 -11.37
N PHE A 179 29.02 -14.96 -10.86
CA PHE A 179 27.79 -14.99 -11.64
C PHE A 179 27.22 -13.57 -11.86
N VAL A 180 27.27 -12.74 -10.83
CA VAL A 180 26.87 -11.32 -10.90
C VAL A 180 27.68 -10.55 -11.94
N ARG A 181 29.01 -10.72 -11.93
CA ARG A 181 29.91 -10.12 -12.93
C ARG A 181 29.61 -10.64 -14.33
N LEU A 182 29.43 -11.95 -14.50
CA LEU A 182 29.05 -12.55 -15.78
C LEU A 182 27.72 -12.02 -16.32
N LEU A 183 26.70 -11.81 -15.47
CA LEU A 183 25.45 -11.14 -15.86
C LEU A 183 25.72 -9.70 -16.33
N ALA A 184 26.51 -8.93 -15.58
CA ALA A 184 26.82 -7.54 -15.89
C ALA A 184 27.57 -7.38 -17.23
N PHE A 185 28.65 -8.14 -17.43
CA PHE A 185 29.39 -8.21 -18.69
C PHE A 185 28.45 -8.64 -19.83
N THR A 186 27.68 -9.72 -19.64
CA THR A 186 26.77 -10.21 -20.68
C THR A 186 25.72 -9.16 -21.06
N LEU A 187 25.26 -8.31 -20.13
CA LEU A 187 24.27 -7.26 -20.40
C LEU A 187 24.85 -6.01 -21.06
N SER A 188 26.17 -5.73 -20.95
CA SER A 188 26.73 -4.46 -21.40
C SER A 188 26.82 -4.31 -22.92
N ASP A 189 27.53 -5.22 -23.60
CA ASP A 189 27.83 -5.12 -25.05
C ASP A 189 28.03 -6.51 -25.71
N GLU A 190 27.65 -7.59 -25.03
CA GLU A 190 28.12 -8.95 -25.35
C GLU A 190 27.03 -9.82 -25.98
N ASN A 191 27.43 -10.78 -26.81
CA ASN A 191 26.49 -11.46 -27.71
C ASN A 191 26.20 -12.90 -27.26
N MET A 192 24.98 -13.12 -26.75
CA MET A 192 24.44 -14.45 -26.47
C MET A 192 23.57 -14.92 -27.66
N GLY A 193 24.16 -15.77 -28.50
CA GLY A 193 23.63 -16.12 -29.82
C GLY A 193 23.16 -17.58 -29.91
N VAL A 194 22.03 -17.79 -30.60
CA VAL A 194 21.49 -19.13 -30.90
C VAL A 194 21.76 -19.45 -32.37
N ARG A 195 22.63 -20.44 -32.65
CA ARG A 195 22.82 -20.94 -34.02
C ARG A 195 21.93 -22.16 -34.23
N LYS A 196 20.73 -21.94 -34.79
CA LYS A 196 19.85 -23.03 -35.27
C LYS A 196 20.56 -23.79 -36.39
N ARG A 197 20.60 -25.12 -36.29
CA ARG A 197 21.13 -26.04 -37.30
C ARG A 197 20.36 -27.35 -37.24
N VAL A 198 19.87 -27.84 -38.37
CA VAL A 198 19.40 -29.22 -38.50
C VAL A 198 20.59 -30.05 -39.02
N ARG A 199 20.79 -31.24 -38.46
CA ARG A 199 21.81 -32.20 -38.91
C ARG A 199 21.15 -33.54 -39.21
N LYS A 200 21.72 -34.29 -40.16
CA LYS A 200 21.32 -35.66 -40.46
C LYS A 200 22.25 -36.60 -39.68
N ASP A 201 21.72 -37.64 -39.02
CA ASP A 201 22.54 -38.71 -38.45
C ASP A 201 22.96 -39.72 -39.52
N SER A 202 23.82 -40.69 -39.16
CA SER A 202 24.31 -41.74 -40.08
C SER A 202 23.22 -42.70 -40.56
N ARG A 203 22.04 -42.70 -39.94
CA ARG A 203 20.86 -43.48 -40.33
C ARG A 203 19.86 -42.67 -41.17
N GLY A 204 20.18 -41.40 -41.44
CA GLY A 204 19.38 -40.52 -42.28
C GLY A 204 18.35 -39.66 -41.54
N TYR A 205 18.25 -39.72 -40.22
CA TYR A 205 17.28 -38.93 -39.45
C TYR A 205 17.76 -37.50 -39.23
N PHE A 206 16.89 -36.53 -39.48
CA PHE A 206 17.14 -35.14 -39.17
C PHE A 206 16.91 -34.84 -37.69
N TYR A 207 17.91 -34.30 -37.01
CA TYR A 207 17.83 -33.85 -35.62
C TYR A 207 18.21 -32.38 -35.47
N ASN A 208 17.64 -31.73 -34.45
CA ASN A 208 17.95 -30.35 -34.12
C ASN A 208 19.31 -30.28 -33.38
N SER A 209 20.31 -29.68 -34.03
CA SER A 209 21.66 -29.45 -33.49
C SER A 209 21.91 -27.98 -33.15
N THR A 210 20.85 -27.28 -32.71
CA THR A 210 20.96 -25.89 -32.24
C THR A 210 22.02 -25.77 -31.16
N LYS A 211 22.95 -24.81 -31.33
CA LYS A 211 23.97 -24.49 -30.32
C LYS A 211 23.88 -23.03 -29.90
N MET A 212 23.63 -22.83 -28.61
CA MET A 212 23.79 -21.55 -27.92
C MET A 212 25.27 -21.24 -27.71
N ARG A 213 25.64 -19.96 -27.72
CA ARG A 213 27.01 -19.50 -27.43
C ARG A 213 26.99 -18.18 -26.67
N LEU A 214 27.87 -18.06 -25.69
CA LEU A 214 28.24 -16.81 -25.04
C LEU A 214 29.57 -16.32 -25.66
N ARG A 215 29.66 -15.02 -25.96
CA ARG A 215 30.90 -14.36 -26.38
C ARG A 215 31.04 -13.03 -25.66
N ILE A 216 32.13 -12.91 -24.94
CA ILE A 216 32.50 -11.79 -24.08
C ILE A 216 33.75 -11.15 -24.68
N SER A 217 33.62 -9.96 -25.26
CA SER A 217 34.67 -9.35 -26.08
C SER A 217 35.20 -8.07 -25.44
N SER A 218 36.52 -7.90 -25.40
CA SER A 218 37.17 -6.73 -24.83
C SER A 218 38.57 -6.51 -25.42
N ASN A 219 39.01 -5.25 -25.41
CA ASN A 219 40.41 -4.88 -25.71
C ASN A 219 41.28 -4.76 -24.45
N ARG A 220 40.78 -5.17 -23.28
CA ARG A 220 41.50 -5.16 -21.99
C ARG A 220 41.66 -6.57 -21.45
N GLN A 221 42.92 -7.02 -21.38
CA GLN A 221 43.30 -8.35 -20.87
C GLN A 221 42.78 -8.58 -19.44
N GLU A 222 42.88 -7.57 -18.57
CA GLU A 222 42.42 -7.60 -17.17
C GLU A 222 40.98 -8.13 -17.04
N LEU A 223 40.06 -7.60 -17.87
CA LEU A 223 38.66 -8.00 -17.87
C LEU A 223 38.45 -9.42 -18.38
N LEU A 224 39.16 -9.83 -19.43
CA LEU A 224 39.00 -11.17 -20.00
C LEU A 224 39.59 -12.24 -19.08
N SER A 225 40.67 -11.93 -18.38
CA SER A 225 41.22 -12.78 -17.31
C SER A 225 40.22 -12.92 -16.15
N LEU A 226 39.57 -11.83 -15.73
CA LEU A 226 38.52 -11.86 -14.71
C LEU A 226 37.32 -12.72 -15.16
N VAL A 227 36.80 -12.50 -16.37
CA VAL A 227 35.71 -13.28 -16.97
C VAL A 227 36.09 -14.75 -17.09
N GLN A 228 37.30 -15.08 -17.55
CA GLN A 228 37.75 -16.46 -17.67
C GLN A 228 37.86 -17.14 -16.30
N ASN A 229 38.33 -16.42 -15.27
CA ASN A 229 38.38 -16.91 -13.91
C ASN A 229 36.97 -17.15 -13.35
N ASP A 230 36.04 -16.21 -13.54
CA ASP A 230 34.65 -16.34 -13.11
C ASP A 230 33.94 -17.53 -13.78
N CYS A 231 34.16 -17.69 -15.09
CA CYS A 231 33.70 -18.86 -15.85
C CYS A 231 34.26 -20.18 -15.29
N LYS A 232 35.57 -20.26 -15.00
CA LYS A 232 36.19 -21.45 -14.38
C LYS A 232 35.64 -21.74 -12.98
N ASN A 233 35.40 -20.70 -12.17
CA ASN A 233 34.88 -20.84 -10.80
C ASN A 233 33.44 -21.37 -10.77
N LEU A 234 32.60 -20.95 -11.72
CA LEU A 234 31.22 -21.43 -11.82
C LEU A 234 31.11 -22.78 -12.54
N PHE A 235 31.99 -23.03 -13.51
CA PHE A 235 31.91 -24.16 -14.43
C PHE A 235 33.30 -24.81 -14.64
N PRO A 236 33.88 -25.45 -13.62
CA PRO A 236 35.26 -25.95 -13.65
C PRO A 236 35.51 -27.04 -14.70
N THR A 237 34.46 -27.72 -15.17
CA THR A 237 34.50 -28.75 -16.22
C THR A 237 34.44 -28.19 -17.65
N ASN A 238 34.27 -26.87 -17.83
CA ASN A 238 34.13 -26.24 -19.14
C ASN A 238 35.40 -25.48 -19.58
N ALA A 239 35.76 -25.62 -20.86
CA ALA A 239 36.81 -24.83 -21.48
C ALA A 239 36.28 -23.44 -21.92
N PHE A 240 37.02 -22.40 -21.55
CA PHE A 240 36.74 -21.00 -21.88
C PHE A 240 37.95 -20.38 -22.60
N PRO A 241 38.18 -20.71 -23.88
CA PRO A 241 39.32 -20.18 -24.63
C PRO A 241 39.19 -18.66 -24.82
N ILE A 242 40.35 -17.99 -24.84
CA ILE A 242 40.47 -16.62 -25.31
C ILE A 242 40.83 -16.69 -26.80
N ASN A 243 39.93 -16.27 -27.67
CA ASN A 243 40.22 -16.11 -29.10
C ASN A 243 40.75 -14.69 -29.35
N ILE A 244 41.77 -14.55 -30.20
CA ILE A 244 42.37 -13.26 -30.54
C ILE A 244 41.90 -12.83 -31.94
N TRP A 245 41.34 -11.63 -32.05
CA TRP A 245 40.74 -11.06 -33.26
C TRP A 245 41.30 -9.66 -33.55
N HIS A 246 42.43 -9.60 -34.26
CA HIS A 246 43.14 -8.35 -34.59
C HIS A 246 43.39 -7.43 -33.37
N THR A 247 42.51 -6.46 -33.12
CA THR A 247 42.60 -5.45 -32.04
C THR A 247 41.72 -5.76 -30.82
N CYS A 248 41.02 -6.90 -30.81
CA CYS A 248 40.13 -7.33 -29.75
C CYS A 248 40.37 -8.79 -29.39
N GLN A 249 40.05 -9.18 -28.16
CA GLN A 249 40.03 -10.58 -27.73
C GLN A 249 38.62 -10.94 -27.25
N GLU A 250 38.26 -12.22 -27.28
CA GLU A 250 37.00 -12.71 -26.69
C GLU A 250 37.20 -13.95 -25.83
N VAL A 251 36.51 -14.02 -24.69
CA VAL A 251 36.23 -15.29 -24.00
C VAL A 251 34.97 -15.88 -24.60
N GLN A 252 35.06 -17.11 -25.10
CA GLN A 252 33.91 -17.82 -25.67
C GLN A 252 33.48 -19.00 -24.79
N SER A 253 32.17 -19.20 -24.65
CA SER A 253 31.60 -20.48 -24.19
C SER A 253 30.59 -21.03 -25.18
N VAL A 254 30.60 -22.36 -25.34
CA VAL A 254 29.57 -23.13 -26.06
C VAL A 254 28.79 -24.06 -25.13
N SER A 255 28.99 -23.94 -23.81
CA SER A 255 28.21 -24.69 -22.83
C SER A 255 26.76 -24.23 -22.88
N GLN A 256 25.84 -25.19 -23.06
CA GLN A 256 24.41 -24.89 -23.10
C GLN A 256 23.90 -24.53 -21.69
N GLU A 257 24.49 -25.11 -20.65
CA GLU A 257 24.23 -24.81 -19.24
C GLU A 257 24.53 -23.34 -18.91
N VAL A 258 25.73 -22.85 -19.28
CA VAL A 258 26.13 -21.43 -19.10
C VAL A 258 25.13 -20.49 -19.77
N CYS A 259 24.76 -20.77 -21.02
CA CYS A 259 23.83 -19.94 -21.77
C CYS A 259 22.41 -19.96 -21.15
N MET A 260 21.94 -21.12 -20.70
CA MET A 260 20.64 -21.26 -20.05
C MET A 260 20.61 -20.63 -18.66
N LEU A 261 21.69 -20.69 -17.88
CA LEU A 261 21.77 -20.03 -16.57
C LEU A 261 21.61 -18.52 -16.71
N LEU A 262 22.34 -17.89 -17.65
CA LEU A 262 22.22 -16.47 -17.94
C LEU A 262 20.83 -16.13 -18.50
N HIS A 263 20.29 -16.98 -19.39
CA HIS A 263 18.96 -16.75 -19.97
C HIS A 263 17.83 -16.79 -18.94
N ASN A 264 17.82 -17.82 -18.09
CA ASN A 264 16.84 -18.00 -17.03
C ASN A 264 16.92 -16.89 -15.95
N ASN A 265 18.02 -16.13 -15.91
CA ASN A 265 18.22 -14.97 -15.05
C ASN A 265 18.18 -13.65 -15.84
N GLY A 266 17.36 -13.57 -16.89
CA GLY A 266 16.96 -12.31 -17.53
C GLY A 266 17.84 -11.84 -18.67
N VAL A 267 18.81 -12.63 -19.17
CA VAL A 267 19.55 -12.30 -20.39
C VAL A 267 18.81 -12.84 -21.64
N PRO A 268 18.16 -12.01 -22.47
CA PRO A 268 17.54 -12.47 -23.70
C PRO A 268 18.58 -12.89 -24.76
N PHE A 269 18.22 -13.87 -25.59
CA PHE A 269 19.00 -14.27 -26.77
C PHE A 269 18.78 -13.31 -27.95
N GLY A 270 19.83 -13.11 -28.77
CA GLY A 270 19.72 -12.39 -30.05
C GLY A 270 19.72 -10.85 -29.92
N LYS A 271 18.88 -10.17 -30.71
CA LYS A 271 18.81 -8.69 -30.76
C LYS A 271 18.17 -8.12 -29.50
N LYS A 272 18.98 -7.91 -28.46
CA LYS A 272 18.52 -7.54 -27.12
C LYS A 272 18.60 -6.07 -26.74
N SER A 273 19.34 -5.24 -27.49
CA SER A 273 19.75 -3.88 -27.10
C SER A 273 18.63 -2.96 -26.60
N ASN A 274 17.40 -3.15 -27.08
CA ASN A 274 16.26 -2.28 -26.80
C ASN A 274 15.34 -2.84 -25.69
N ILE A 275 15.51 -4.11 -25.30
CA ILE A 275 14.63 -4.86 -24.39
C ILE A 275 15.32 -5.35 -23.11
N ILE A 276 16.66 -5.24 -23.00
CA ILE A 276 17.38 -5.55 -21.75
C ILE A 276 16.86 -4.70 -20.58
N ARG A 277 16.92 -5.30 -19.39
CA ARG A 277 16.55 -4.74 -18.08
C ARG A 277 17.56 -5.26 -17.05
N ILE A 278 17.65 -4.63 -15.88
CA ILE A 278 18.37 -5.24 -14.76
C ILE A 278 17.56 -6.47 -14.29
N PRO A 279 18.20 -7.66 -14.13
CA PRO A 279 17.51 -8.84 -13.63
C PRO A 279 16.94 -8.67 -12.22
N GLU A 280 15.81 -9.32 -11.95
CA GLU A 280 15.19 -9.37 -10.62
C GLU A 280 16.19 -9.83 -9.54
N CYS A 281 17.03 -10.83 -9.85
CA CYS A 281 18.05 -11.34 -8.95
C CYS A 281 19.14 -10.32 -8.57
N ILE A 282 19.29 -9.22 -9.32
CA ILE A 282 20.15 -8.09 -8.98
C ILE A 282 19.36 -7.02 -8.22
N PHE A 283 18.15 -6.68 -8.68
CA PHE A 283 17.26 -5.73 -7.98
C PHE A 283 16.93 -6.14 -6.54
N GLN A 284 16.88 -7.45 -6.27
CA GLN A 284 16.62 -8.05 -4.97
C GLN A 284 17.89 -8.50 -4.20
N ALA A 285 19.08 -8.24 -4.73
CA ALA A 285 20.33 -8.55 -4.04
C ALA A 285 20.75 -7.47 -3.03
N SER A 286 21.74 -7.79 -2.20
CA SER A 286 22.33 -6.83 -1.24
C SER A 286 22.98 -5.62 -1.94
N SER A 287 23.12 -4.48 -1.23
CA SER A 287 23.80 -3.29 -1.78
C SER A 287 25.22 -3.61 -2.27
N PHE A 288 25.94 -4.50 -1.58
CA PHE A 288 27.26 -4.97 -2.00
C PHE A 288 27.22 -5.66 -3.37
N VAL A 289 26.29 -6.60 -3.59
CA VAL A 289 26.12 -7.27 -4.88
C VAL A 289 25.67 -6.30 -5.97
N GLN A 290 24.80 -5.34 -5.65
CA GLN A 290 24.35 -4.32 -6.61
C GLN A 290 25.50 -3.40 -7.03
N LYS A 291 26.36 -2.98 -6.10
CA LYS A 291 27.58 -2.22 -6.39
C LYS A 291 28.56 -3.02 -7.24
N GLU A 292 28.73 -4.30 -6.95
CA GLU A 292 29.57 -5.21 -7.73
C GLU A 292 29.06 -5.42 -9.17
N PHE A 293 27.74 -5.58 -9.34
CA PHE A 293 27.09 -5.60 -10.65
C PHE A 293 27.33 -4.30 -11.43
N LEU A 294 27.11 -3.14 -10.80
CA LEU A 294 27.36 -1.83 -11.40
C LEU A 294 28.83 -1.65 -11.77
N LYS A 295 29.76 -2.04 -10.90
CA LYS A 295 31.20 -1.97 -11.14
C LYS A 295 31.58 -2.76 -12.39
N ALA A 296 31.14 -4.01 -12.52
CA ALA A 296 31.41 -4.81 -13.71
C ALA A 296 30.76 -4.21 -14.97
N LEU A 297 29.49 -3.81 -14.89
CA LEU A 297 28.73 -3.22 -16.00
C LEU A 297 29.41 -1.95 -16.55
N PHE A 298 29.80 -1.03 -15.68
CA PHE A 298 30.51 0.20 -16.05
C PHE A 298 31.98 -0.04 -16.43
N SER A 299 32.58 -1.19 -16.07
CA SER A 299 33.95 -1.56 -16.47
C SER A 299 34.05 -2.11 -17.89
N SER A 300 32.97 -2.69 -18.43
CA SER A 300 32.83 -2.98 -19.84
C SER A 300 32.25 -1.78 -20.61
N GLY A 301 31.00 -1.37 -20.35
CA GLY A 301 30.26 -0.39 -21.16
C GLY A 301 30.38 1.10 -20.78
N GLY A 302 30.90 1.43 -19.59
CA GLY A 302 30.96 2.82 -19.11
C GLY A 302 32.08 3.69 -19.72
N PHE A 303 31.86 4.99 -19.85
CA PHE A 303 32.84 5.94 -20.37
C PHE A 303 33.11 7.09 -19.39
N VAL A 304 34.39 7.35 -19.08
CA VAL A 304 34.78 8.52 -18.27
C VAL A 304 35.15 9.67 -19.22
N SER A 305 34.32 10.71 -19.26
CA SER A 305 34.46 11.85 -20.17
C SER A 305 35.10 13.04 -19.47
N SER A 306 36.40 13.24 -19.68
CA SER A 306 37.12 14.41 -19.18
C SER A 306 36.62 15.74 -19.77
N HIS A 307 36.01 15.70 -20.97
CA HIS A 307 35.44 16.88 -21.63
C HIS A 307 34.10 17.32 -21.01
N THR A 308 33.18 16.38 -20.75
CA THR A 308 31.90 16.70 -20.09
C THR A 308 31.96 16.64 -18.56
N GLN A 309 33.10 16.23 -18.00
CA GLN A 309 33.34 15.95 -16.56
C GLN A 309 32.30 15.00 -15.96
N GLN A 310 32.02 13.90 -16.67
CA GLN A 310 30.95 12.95 -16.37
C GLN A 310 31.38 11.50 -16.57
N ILE A 311 30.77 10.58 -15.83
CA ILE A 311 30.72 9.16 -16.21
C ILE A 311 29.45 8.97 -17.04
N GLU A 312 29.58 8.47 -18.26
CA GLU A 312 28.48 8.25 -19.18
C GLU A 312 28.29 6.75 -19.45
N TYR A 313 27.05 6.30 -19.60
CA TYR A 313 26.70 4.96 -20.04
C TYR A 313 25.64 5.06 -21.13
N TYR A 314 25.81 4.31 -22.22
CA TYR A 314 24.94 4.37 -23.40
C TYR A 314 24.18 3.04 -23.58
N SER A 315 22.90 3.11 -23.94
CA SER A 315 22.09 1.94 -24.28
C SER A 315 20.88 2.32 -25.13
N ASN A 316 20.39 1.40 -25.95
CA ASN A 316 19.14 1.60 -26.69
C ASN A 316 17.91 1.25 -25.83
N SER A 317 18.08 0.58 -24.69
CA SER A 317 17.02 0.36 -23.70
C SER A 317 16.99 1.51 -22.71
N LYS A 318 16.02 2.43 -22.87
CA LYS A 318 15.75 3.50 -21.90
C LYS A 318 15.56 2.92 -20.49
N PHE A 319 14.74 1.87 -20.39
CA PHE A 319 14.38 1.27 -19.12
C PHE A 319 15.57 0.60 -18.42
N PHE A 320 16.53 0.01 -19.16
CA PHE A 320 17.77 -0.48 -18.56
C PHE A 320 18.55 0.65 -17.86
N LEU A 321 18.59 1.84 -18.46
CA LEU A 321 19.24 2.99 -17.85
C LEU A 321 18.46 3.53 -16.65
N LEU A 322 17.12 3.49 -16.66
CA LEU A 322 16.30 3.83 -15.49
C LEU A 322 16.50 2.82 -14.35
N ASP A 323 16.65 1.54 -14.66
CA ASP A 323 16.98 0.50 -13.68
C ASP A 323 18.33 0.79 -12.99
N ILE A 324 19.36 1.12 -13.79
CA ILE A 324 20.68 1.56 -13.28
C ILE A 324 20.52 2.83 -12.43
N GLN A 325 19.71 3.79 -12.87
CA GLN A 325 19.48 5.05 -12.18
C GLN A 325 18.86 4.85 -10.79
N LEU A 326 17.92 3.90 -10.63
CA LEU A 326 17.37 3.53 -9.31
C LEU A 326 18.47 3.05 -8.35
N LEU A 327 19.30 2.10 -8.79
CA LEU A 327 20.41 1.58 -7.98
C LEU A 327 21.41 2.68 -7.58
N LEU A 328 21.75 3.58 -8.51
CA LEU A 328 22.63 4.71 -8.24
C LEU A 328 22.00 5.72 -7.27
N TYR A 329 20.70 6.02 -7.40
CA TYR A 329 20.00 6.96 -6.50
C TYR A 329 19.96 6.46 -5.06
N LYS A 330 19.72 5.15 -4.86
CA LYS A 330 19.79 4.49 -3.55
C LYS A 330 21.12 4.73 -2.86
N ASP A 331 22.24 4.56 -3.57
CA ASP A 331 23.60 4.78 -3.03
C ASP A 331 24.05 6.25 -3.06
N GLY A 332 23.13 7.19 -3.32
CA GLY A 332 23.40 8.63 -3.28
C GLY A 332 24.27 9.13 -4.43
N ILE A 333 24.25 8.45 -5.58
CA ILE A 333 24.98 8.82 -6.79
C ILE A 333 23.99 9.44 -7.78
N LYS A 334 24.00 10.78 -7.87
CA LYS A 334 23.10 11.52 -8.74
C LYS A 334 23.43 11.25 -10.20
N SER A 335 22.42 10.79 -10.92
CA SER A 335 22.51 10.49 -12.34
C SER A 335 21.28 10.98 -13.10
N ARG A 336 21.41 11.11 -14.43
CA ARG A 336 20.35 11.54 -15.33
C ARG A 336 20.27 10.62 -16.54
N VAL A 337 19.09 10.13 -16.89
CA VAL A 337 18.85 9.47 -18.19
C VAL A 337 18.32 10.51 -19.18
N SER A 338 18.90 10.52 -20.38
CA SER A 338 18.61 11.47 -21.45
C SER A 338 18.58 10.75 -22.81
N TYR A 339 17.69 11.17 -23.71
CA TYR A 339 17.74 10.74 -25.11
C TYR A 339 18.94 11.39 -25.81
N LYS A 340 19.61 10.64 -26.71
CA LYS A 340 20.70 11.13 -27.54
C LYS A 340 20.74 10.35 -28.86
N LYS A 341 20.53 11.06 -29.97
CA LYS A 341 20.65 10.46 -31.32
C LYS A 341 22.10 10.02 -31.56
N ALA A 342 22.29 8.75 -31.90
CA ALA A 342 23.59 8.17 -32.23
C ALA A 342 23.76 8.05 -33.74
N ARG A 343 25.00 8.12 -34.23
CA ARG A 343 25.36 7.86 -35.64
C ARG A 343 26.38 6.74 -35.71
N CYS A 344 26.11 5.72 -36.51
CA CYS A 344 27.03 4.61 -36.76
C CYS A 344 26.94 4.22 -38.24
N ASN A 345 28.10 4.16 -38.93
CA ASN A 345 28.20 3.86 -40.36
C ASN A 345 27.21 4.66 -41.24
N GLY A 346 27.10 5.98 -40.98
CA GLY A 346 26.21 6.89 -41.69
C GLY A 346 24.72 6.79 -41.34
N LYS A 347 24.29 5.80 -40.53
CA LYS A 347 22.90 5.62 -40.11
C LYS A 347 22.66 6.22 -38.72
N GLU A 348 21.48 6.81 -38.55
CA GLU A 348 21.03 7.34 -37.26
C GLU A 348 20.26 6.29 -36.46
N PHE A 349 20.47 6.27 -35.15
CA PHE A 349 19.83 5.35 -34.22
C PHE A 349 19.40 6.07 -32.95
N ASP A 350 18.24 5.67 -32.41
CA ASP A 350 17.80 6.12 -31.09
C ASP A 350 18.62 5.44 -30.01
N SER A 351 19.30 6.26 -29.22
CA SER A 351 20.07 5.82 -28.05
C SER A 351 19.71 6.69 -26.85
N TYR A 352 19.93 6.13 -25.67
CA TYR A 352 19.79 6.81 -24.40
C TYR A 352 21.16 6.85 -23.72
N ARG A 353 21.39 7.91 -22.97
CA ARG A 353 22.60 8.13 -22.18
C ARG A 353 22.22 8.38 -20.73
N LEU A 354 22.75 7.56 -19.84
CA LEU A 354 22.84 7.85 -18.42
C LEU A 354 24.13 8.65 -18.19
N SER A 355 24.05 9.75 -17.45
CA SER A 355 25.23 10.51 -17.01
C SER A 355 25.25 10.70 -15.50
N ILE A 356 26.38 10.39 -14.88
CA ILE A 356 26.73 10.72 -13.48
C ILE A 356 27.55 12.01 -13.51
N SER A 357 27.14 12.99 -12.70
CA SER A 357 27.68 14.35 -12.73
C SER A 357 27.63 14.99 -11.35
N GLY A 358 28.49 15.98 -11.10
CA GLY A 358 28.65 16.60 -9.78
C GLY A 358 29.75 15.91 -8.97
N LYS A 359 30.60 16.71 -8.32
CA LYS A 359 31.82 16.23 -7.64
C LYS A 359 31.51 15.16 -6.60
N GLU A 360 30.55 15.42 -5.70
CA GLU A 360 30.15 14.48 -4.64
C GLU A 360 29.69 13.13 -5.20
N SER A 361 28.90 13.12 -6.28
CA SER A 361 28.40 11.88 -6.88
C SER A 361 29.50 11.10 -7.63
N LEU A 362 30.49 11.79 -8.18
CA LEU A 362 31.67 11.17 -8.80
C LEU A 362 32.65 10.64 -7.75
N GLU A 363 32.81 11.33 -6.61
CA GLU A 363 33.59 10.87 -5.46
C GLU A 363 32.96 9.64 -4.79
N ARG A 364 31.64 9.67 -4.56
CA ARG A 364 30.86 8.51 -4.10
C ARG A 364 30.95 7.34 -5.07
N TYR A 365 30.86 7.58 -6.38
CA TYR A 365 31.06 6.53 -7.38
C TYR A 365 32.47 5.95 -7.30
N PHE A 366 33.51 6.80 -7.25
CA PHE A 366 34.92 6.38 -7.19
C PHE A 366 35.21 5.49 -5.97
N SER A 367 34.66 5.84 -4.80
CA SER A 367 34.92 5.13 -3.53
C SER A 367 34.04 3.89 -3.32
N SER A 368 32.78 3.89 -3.77
CA SER A 368 31.81 2.83 -3.44
C SER A 368 31.52 1.83 -4.58
N ILE A 369 31.84 2.17 -5.83
CA ILE A 369 31.63 1.31 -7.01
C ILE A 369 32.94 1.16 -7.79
N GLY A 370 33.47 2.28 -8.30
CA GLY A 370 34.69 2.33 -9.09
C GLY A 370 34.61 1.53 -10.40
N PHE A 371 35.77 1.03 -10.83
CA PHE A 371 35.94 0.17 -11.99
C PHE A 371 36.88 -0.99 -11.69
N TYR A 372 36.83 -2.03 -12.50
CA TYR A 372 37.85 -3.07 -12.59
C TYR A 372 39.06 -2.64 -13.41
N ASN A 373 38.84 -1.84 -14.46
CA ASN A 373 39.91 -1.42 -15.36
C ASN A 373 40.71 -0.28 -14.72
N THR A 374 42.00 -0.53 -14.47
CA THR A 374 43.01 0.44 -14.00
C THR A 374 42.86 1.80 -14.71
N PHE A 375 42.91 1.78 -16.04
CA PHE A 375 42.76 2.96 -16.90
C PHE A 375 41.49 3.80 -16.65
N ARG A 376 40.33 3.18 -16.35
CA ARG A 376 39.09 3.94 -16.10
C ARG A 376 39.09 4.53 -14.68
N GLN A 377 39.64 3.81 -13.71
CA GLN A 377 39.79 4.28 -12.33
C GLN A 377 40.74 5.48 -12.25
N GLU A 378 41.91 5.40 -12.88
CA GLU A 378 42.89 6.50 -12.96
C GLU A 378 42.32 7.73 -13.68
N ARG A 379 41.60 7.52 -14.79
CA ARG A 379 40.98 8.60 -15.56
C ARG A 379 39.86 9.30 -14.77
N LEU A 380 39.13 8.57 -13.91
CA LEU A 380 38.18 9.16 -12.96
C LEU A 380 38.92 9.96 -11.88
N LEU A 381 40.01 9.43 -11.32
CA LEU A 381 40.83 10.13 -10.32
C LEU A 381 41.39 11.45 -10.87
N HIS A 382 41.95 11.45 -12.10
CA HIS A 382 42.42 12.67 -12.77
C HIS A 382 41.29 13.65 -13.07
N MET A 383 40.10 13.14 -13.43
CA MET A 383 38.92 14.00 -13.64
C MET A 383 38.44 14.65 -12.33
N LEU A 384 38.56 13.96 -11.19
CA LEU A 384 38.24 14.49 -9.87
C LEU A 384 39.24 15.55 -9.41
N SER A 385 40.54 15.37 -9.66
CA SER A 385 41.57 16.37 -9.31
C SER A 385 41.46 17.66 -10.12
N SER A 386 40.96 17.58 -11.35
CA SER A 386 40.76 18.71 -12.27
C SER A 386 39.29 19.18 -12.39
N TYR A 387 38.43 18.76 -11.46
CA TYR A 387 36.99 19.02 -11.51
C TYR A 387 36.66 20.50 -11.33
N LYS A 388 35.98 21.11 -12.31
CA LYS A 388 35.61 22.54 -12.28
C LYS A 388 34.22 22.70 -11.68
N ILE A 389 34.12 23.34 -10.52
CA ILE A 389 32.84 23.58 -9.84
C ILE A 389 31.99 24.55 -10.68
N SER A 390 30.92 24.04 -11.30
CA SER A 390 29.92 24.84 -11.97
C SER A 390 28.89 25.38 -10.96
N ARG A 391 28.68 26.70 -10.93
CA ARG A 391 27.76 27.39 -9.99
C ARG A 391 26.26 27.18 -10.27
N LYS A 392 25.85 26.23 -11.12
CA LYS A 392 24.43 26.05 -11.50
C LYS A 392 23.65 25.10 -10.58
N THR A 393 22.80 25.72 -9.75
CA THR A 393 21.57 25.21 -9.11
C THR A 393 21.67 24.06 -8.10
N ARG A 394 21.31 24.36 -6.84
CA ARG A 394 21.04 23.39 -5.76
C ARG A 394 19.74 22.62 -6.04
N ASN A 395 19.82 21.53 -6.81
CA ASN A 395 18.71 20.58 -7.01
C ASN A 395 18.77 19.39 -6.04
N ILE A 396 19.35 19.58 -4.85
CA ILE A 396 19.66 18.53 -3.88
C ILE A 396 19.41 19.11 -2.48
N SER A 397 18.67 18.39 -1.64
CA SER A 397 18.77 18.52 -0.19
C SER A 397 19.48 17.28 0.34
N GLU A 398 20.81 17.36 0.52
CA GLU A 398 21.58 16.22 1.05
C GLU A 398 21.18 15.91 2.50
N LYS A 399 20.81 16.94 3.27
CA LYS A 399 20.32 16.81 4.66
C LYS A 399 19.04 15.98 4.72
N ASP A 400 18.07 16.30 3.87
CA ASP A 400 16.77 15.64 3.80
C ASP A 400 16.81 14.36 2.94
N LYS A 401 18.00 14.02 2.41
CA LYS A 401 18.24 12.89 1.49
C LYS A 401 17.26 12.86 0.30
N ILE A 402 16.92 14.02 -0.29
CA ILE A 402 16.00 14.16 -1.43
C ILE A 402 16.65 14.90 -2.61
N LEU A 403 16.29 14.47 -3.83
CA LEU A 403 16.59 15.16 -5.09
C LEU A 403 15.33 15.80 -5.68
N TYR A 404 15.48 16.97 -6.30
CA TYR A 404 14.38 17.65 -6.99
C TYR A 404 14.55 17.57 -8.51
N SER A 405 13.48 17.24 -9.23
CA SER A 405 13.46 17.30 -10.70
C SER A 405 12.14 17.87 -11.22
N PRO A 406 12.17 18.84 -12.15
CA PRO A 406 10.97 19.35 -12.78
C PRO A 406 10.33 18.31 -13.70
N ILE A 407 9.00 18.38 -13.81
CA ILE A 407 8.21 17.75 -14.89
C ILE A 407 8.62 18.37 -16.22
N VAL A 408 8.80 17.53 -17.24
CA VAL A 408 9.09 17.97 -18.62
C VAL A 408 8.02 17.56 -19.62
N PHE A 409 7.13 16.64 -19.26
CA PHE A 409 6.14 16.05 -20.16
C PHE A 409 5.08 15.30 -19.37
N ILE A 410 3.83 15.42 -19.79
CA ILE A 410 2.64 14.69 -19.27
C ILE A 410 1.87 14.18 -20.49
N GLU A 411 1.46 12.91 -20.50
CA GLU A 411 0.57 12.32 -21.50
C GLU A 411 -0.51 11.47 -20.81
N GLU A 412 -1.70 11.36 -21.41
CA GLU A 412 -2.71 10.38 -20.97
C GLU A 412 -2.38 9.00 -21.53
N VAL A 413 -2.53 7.96 -20.70
CA VAL A 413 -2.34 6.55 -21.09
C VAL A 413 -3.40 5.67 -20.42
N PHE A 414 -3.62 4.48 -20.96
CA PHE A 414 -4.51 3.48 -20.37
C PHE A 414 -3.72 2.26 -19.89
N GLU A 415 -4.00 1.81 -18.67
CA GLU A 415 -3.69 0.46 -18.18
C GLU A 415 -4.97 -0.13 -17.60
N ASP A 416 -5.19 -1.43 -17.80
CA ASP A 416 -6.37 -2.19 -17.36
C ASP A 416 -6.43 -2.37 -15.84
N LYS A 417 -5.30 -2.27 -15.15
CA LYS A 417 -5.19 -2.41 -13.68
C LYS A 417 -4.32 -1.32 -13.06
N VAL A 418 -4.74 -0.87 -11.88
CA VAL A 418 -3.97 0.06 -11.02
C VAL A 418 -3.80 -0.50 -9.63
N TYR A 419 -2.76 -0.03 -8.94
CA TYR A 419 -2.26 -0.62 -7.71
C TYR A 419 -1.93 0.47 -6.70
N ASP A 420 -2.03 0.15 -5.41
CA ASP A 420 -1.64 1.07 -4.34
C ASP A 420 -1.07 0.32 -3.13
N LEU A 421 -0.29 1.03 -2.30
CA LEU A 421 0.29 0.52 -1.06
C LEU A 421 -0.10 1.45 0.11
N SER A 422 -1.06 1.00 0.92
CA SER A 422 -1.41 1.71 2.15
C SER A 422 -0.29 1.52 3.18
N VAL A 423 0.59 2.52 3.31
CA VAL A 423 1.72 2.48 4.24
C VAL A 423 1.38 3.08 5.60
N PRO A 424 1.70 2.37 6.70
CA PRO A 424 1.36 2.79 8.04
C PRO A 424 2.35 3.80 8.66
N GLY A 425 1.84 4.99 8.99
CA GLY A 425 2.47 5.97 9.89
C GLY A 425 3.19 7.11 9.17
N THR A 426 3.84 6.80 8.05
CA THR A 426 4.40 7.79 7.12
C THR A 426 3.42 8.21 6.04
N HIS A 427 2.34 7.42 5.83
CA HIS A 427 1.37 7.62 4.76
C HIS A 427 2.02 7.85 3.40
N SER A 428 3.09 7.11 3.13
CA SER A 428 3.84 7.27 1.90
C SER A 428 4.62 6.05 1.50
N PHE A 429 4.91 5.93 0.21
CA PHE A 429 5.84 4.94 -0.32
C PHE A 429 6.61 5.53 -1.49
N ILE A 430 7.71 4.86 -1.86
CA ILE A 430 8.56 5.27 -2.96
C ILE A 430 8.21 4.47 -4.22
N ALA A 431 7.80 5.16 -5.29
CA ALA A 431 7.40 4.56 -6.57
C ALA A 431 8.20 5.18 -7.73
N ASN A 432 8.97 4.37 -8.47
CA ASN A 432 9.96 4.82 -9.48
C ASN A 432 10.89 5.95 -8.98
N GLY A 433 11.13 5.99 -7.67
CA GLY A 433 11.90 7.04 -7.00
C GLY A 433 11.10 8.25 -6.50
N LEU A 434 9.82 8.44 -6.87
CA LEU A 434 8.95 9.50 -6.32
C LEU A 434 8.26 9.08 -5.02
N ILE A 435 7.65 10.03 -4.30
CA ILE A 435 6.97 9.84 -3.01
C ILE A 435 5.43 10.09 -3.15
N SER A 436 4.58 9.21 -2.58
CA SER A 436 3.09 9.04 -2.79
C SER A 436 2.25 9.02 -1.46
N HIS A 437 0.87 9.02 -1.41
CA HIS A 437 0.02 9.24 -0.18
C HIS A 437 -1.48 8.67 -0.10
N ASN A 438 -2.21 8.77 1.07
CA ASN A 438 -3.40 7.94 1.55
C ASN A 438 -4.92 8.49 1.44
N SER A 439 -5.98 7.92 2.12
CA SER A 439 -7.48 8.26 2.07
C SER A 439 -8.45 7.98 3.32
N GLY A 440 -9.65 8.64 3.53
CA GLY A 440 -10.73 8.44 4.61
C GLY A 440 -11.89 9.52 4.86
N LYS A 441 -13.17 9.14 5.23
CA LYS A 441 -14.50 9.80 4.84
C LYS A 441 -15.57 10.41 5.86
N THR A 442 -16.31 9.60 6.65
CA THR A 442 -17.74 9.84 7.07
C THR A 442 -18.08 11.18 7.79
N LEU A 443 -17.18 11.69 8.64
CA LEU A 443 -17.42 12.84 9.53
C LEU A 443 -17.86 14.11 8.78
N THR A 444 -17.32 14.35 7.59
CA THR A 444 -17.63 15.53 6.77
C THR A 444 -19.08 15.58 6.32
N VAL A 445 -19.70 14.43 6.03
CA VAL A 445 -21.09 14.34 5.57
C VAL A 445 -22.04 14.77 6.68
N GLN A 446 -21.81 14.29 7.90
CA GLN A 446 -22.62 14.63 9.07
C GLN A 446 -22.54 16.13 9.39
N HIS A 447 -21.34 16.70 9.45
CA HIS A 447 -21.13 18.12 9.76
C HIS A 447 -21.82 19.08 8.75
N VAL A 448 -21.70 18.79 7.43
CA VAL A 448 -22.43 19.56 6.40
C VAL A 448 -23.94 19.42 6.58
N SER A 449 -24.41 18.20 6.87
CA SER A 449 -25.84 17.91 7.08
C SER A 449 -26.42 18.65 8.29
N GLU A 450 -25.68 18.72 9.40
CA GLU A 450 -26.09 19.49 10.58
C GLU A 450 -26.14 21.00 10.30
N SER A 451 -25.13 21.54 9.61
CA SER A 451 -25.11 22.94 9.18
C SER A 451 -26.29 23.28 8.27
N MET A 452 -26.60 22.39 7.32
CA MET A 452 -27.78 22.53 6.46
C MET A 452 -29.08 22.50 7.27
N MET A 453 -29.22 21.59 8.25
CA MET A 453 -30.40 21.53 9.12
C MET A 453 -30.56 22.73 10.04
N GLN A 454 -29.46 23.37 10.49
CA GLN A 454 -29.53 24.62 11.25
C GLN A 454 -30.10 25.75 10.37
N ILE A 455 -29.62 25.88 9.13
CA ILE A 455 -30.12 26.86 8.17
C ILE A 455 -31.58 26.56 7.79
N ALA A 456 -31.93 25.29 7.57
CA ALA A 456 -33.28 24.85 7.27
C ALA A 456 -34.27 25.22 8.38
N LYS A 457 -33.93 24.93 9.65
CA LYS A 457 -34.74 25.32 10.81
C LYS A 457 -34.89 26.84 10.92
N LYS A 458 -33.80 27.60 10.74
CA LYS A 458 -33.83 29.08 10.80
C LYS A 458 -34.77 29.71 9.75
N ASN A 459 -34.87 29.09 8.58
CA ASN A 459 -35.72 29.56 7.48
C ASN A 459 -37.05 28.78 7.36
N ASN A 460 -37.38 27.95 8.35
CA ASN A 460 -38.59 27.11 8.41
C ASN A 460 -38.84 26.25 7.15
N LEU A 461 -37.78 25.69 6.57
CA LEU A 461 -37.84 24.86 5.37
C LEU A 461 -38.28 23.42 5.69
N PRO A 462 -39.08 22.75 4.82
CA PRO A 462 -39.59 21.40 5.05
C PRO A 462 -38.55 20.31 4.74
N ILE A 463 -37.36 20.42 5.33
CA ILE A 463 -36.23 19.52 5.09
C ILE A 463 -36.08 18.56 6.28
N LYS A 464 -35.87 17.27 5.98
CA LYS A 464 -35.49 16.24 6.95
C LYS A 464 -34.21 15.56 6.50
N ILE A 465 -33.34 15.22 7.44
CA ILE A 465 -32.18 14.37 7.18
C ILE A 465 -32.30 13.14 8.07
N PHE A 466 -32.22 11.97 7.45
CA PHE A 466 -32.12 10.69 8.14
C PHE A 466 -30.71 10.13 7.94
N TYR A 467 -30.05 9.75 9.03
CA TYR A 467 -28.74 9.10 9.00
C TYR A 467 -28.87 7.68 9.54
N LEU A 468 -28.30 6.72 8.81
CA LEU A 468 -28.24 5.32 9.21
C LEU A 468 -26.86 4.74 8.89
N ASN A 469 -26.28 4.06 9.89
CA ASN A 469 -25.13 3.20 9.67
C ASN A 469 -25.62 1.76 9.39
N CYS A 470 -25.41 1.28 8.17
CA CYS A 470 -25.91 0.01 7.65
C CYS A 470 -25.24 -1.22 8.29
N LYS A 471 -24.16 -1.06 9.06
CA LYS A 471 -23.55 -2.15 9.83
C LYS A 471 -24.49 -2.71 10.89
N LEU A 472 -25.35 -1.87 11.46
CA LEU A 472 -26.20 -2.15 12.62
C LEU A 472 -27.30 -3.20 12.30
N LYS A 473 -26.99 -4.47 12.62
CA LYS A 473 -27.85 -5.65 12.38
C LYS A 473 -29.31 -5.51 12.83
N ARG A 474 -29.57 -4.71 13.87
CA ARG A 474 -30.94 -4.53 14.41
C ARG A 474 -31.84 -3.64 13.53
N VAL A 475 -31.27 -2.84 12.62
CA VAL A 475 -32.00 -1.77 11.91
C VAL A 475 -32.04 -1.96 10.39
N ALA A 476 -30.97 -2.50 9.78
CA ALA A 476 -30.80 -2.46 8.32
C ALA A 476 -30.73 -3.84 7.61
N ASP A 477 -30.96 -4.96 8.31
CA ASP A 477 -30.75 -6.30 7.73
C ASP A 477 -31.74 -6.71 6.61
N THR A 478 -32.86 -6.02 6.44
CA THR A 478 -33.85 -6.28 5.37
C THR A 478 -34.54 -4.99 4.92
N GLU A 479 -35.11 -4.99 3.71
CA GLU A 479 -35.91 -3.88 3.15
C GLU A 479 -37.01 -3.44 4.12
N TYR A 480 -37.77 -4.40 4.66
CA TYR A 480 -38.79 -4.17 5.68
C TYR A 480 -38.27 -3.33 6.86
N ARG A 481 -37.10 -3.68 7.42
CA ARG A 481 -36.58 -2.99 8.61
C ARG A 481 -36.13 -1.58 8.29
N LEU A 482 -35.49 -1.37 7.13
CA LEU A 482 -35.07 -0.04 6.69
C LEU A 482 -36.27 0.89 6.49
N ILE A 483 -37.28 0.45 5.73
CA ILE A 483 -38.48 1.25 5.45
C ILE A 483 -39.31 1.46 6.73
N ALA A 484 -39.42 0.45 7.61
CA ALA A 484 -40.07 0.60 8.91
C ALA A 484 -39.37 1.66 9.78
N GLU A 485 -38.04 1.70 9.81
CA GLU A 485 -37.31 2.70 10.59
C GLU A 485 -37.45 4.12 10.01
N LEU A 486 -37.51 4.25 8.68
CA LEU A 486 -37.77 5.53 8.02
C LEU A 486 -39.16 6.08 8.35
N ALA A 487 -40.18 5.24 8.33
CA ALA A 487 -41.53 5.64 8.72
C ALA A 487 -41.66 5.93 10.24
N ARG A 488 -40.95 5.18 11.11
CA ARG A 488 -40.84 5.52 12.54
C ARG A 488 -40.16 6.86 12.79
N PHE A 489 -39.13 7.20 12.02
CA PHE A 489 -38.48 8.51 12.08
C PHE A 489 -39.45 9.65 11.70
N LEU A 490 -40.39 9.37 10.78
CA LEU A 490 -41.53 10.24 10.48
C LEU A 490 -42.71 10.09 11.47
N LYS A 491 -42.46 9.54 12.67
CA LYS A 491 -43.42 9.36 13.78
C LYS A 491 -44.64 8.47 13.44
N THR A 492 -44.50 7.56 12.49
CA THR A 492 -45.51 6.54 12.20
C THR A 492 -45.23 5.29 13.00
N ASP A 493 -46.21 4.84 13.79
CA ASP A 493 -46.05 3.63 14.57
C ASP A 493 -46.19 2.39 13.68
N ILE A 494 -45.18 1.51 13.73
CA ILE A 494 -45.10 0.31 12.88
C ILE A 494 -44.83 -0.90 13.78
N PRO A 495 -45.80 -1.84 13.86
CA PRO A 495 -45.66 -3.09 14.60
C PRO A 495 -44.33 -3.78 14.34
N ALA A 496 -43.72 -4.31 15.40
CA ALA A 496 -42.43 -4.99 15.32
C ALA A 496 -42.45 -6.20 14.36
N THR A 497 -43.61 -6.86 14.23
CA THR A 497 -43.91 -7.95 13.29
C THR A 497 -45.38 -7.89 12.88
N GLY A 498 -45.73 -8.54 11.76
CA GLY A 498 -47.13 -8.80 11.36
C GLY A 498 -47.63 -8.05 10.12
N LEU A 499 -46.95 -6.98 9.68
CA LEU A 499 -47.28 -6.30 8.43
C LEU A 499 -46.47 -6.85 7.24
N PRO A 500 -47.05 -6.99 6.04
CA PRO A 500 -46.32 -7.17 4.79
C PRO A 500 -45.40 -5.98 4.44
N THR A 501 -44.31 -6.24 3.72
CA THR A 501 -43.34 -5.21 3.29
C THR A 501 -43.98 -4.14 2.41
N ASP A 502 -44.93 -4.50 1.53
CA ASP A 502 -45.61 -3.55 0.65
C ASP A 502 -46.58 -2.63 1.41
N GLN A 503 -47.20 -3.11 2.50
CA GLN A 503 -48.00 -2.24 3.38
C GLN A 503 -47.10 -1.24 4.11
N VAL A 504 -45.96 -1.68 4.64
CA VAL A 504 -44.98 -0.78 5.29
C VAL A 504 -44.41 0.25 4.29
N TYR A 505 -44.18 -0.14 3.04
CA TYR A 505 -43.77 0.77 1.97
C TYR A 505 -44.85 1.82 1.63
N LYS A 506 -46.12 1.40 1.49
CA LYS A 506 -47.25 2.33 1.28
C LYS A 506 -47.42 3.30 2.45
N MET A 507 -47.36 2.82 3.69
CA MET A 507 -47.42 3.67 4.89
C MET A 507 -46.29 4.71 4.91
N PHE A 508 -45.07 4.33 4.50
CA PHE A 508 -43.95 5.26 4.37
C PHE A 508 -44.21 6.35 3.32
N LEU A 509 -44.69 5.98 2.13
CA LEU A 509 -45.05 6.92 1.05
C LEU A 509 -46.17 7.89 1.45
N GLU A 510 -47.24 7.38 2.05
CA GLU A 510 -48.39 8.20 2.48
C GLU A 510 -47.98 9.27 3.50
N VAL A 511 -47.10 8.91 4.42
CA VAL A 511 -46.58 9.81 5.46
C VAL A 511 -45.62 10.85 4.86
N LEU A 512 -44.75 10.44 3.94
CA LEU A 512 -43.91 11.37 3.17
C LEU A 512 -44.76 12.42 2.44
N GLU A 513 -45.74 12.00 1.64
CA GLU A 513 -46.59 12.90 0.86
C GLU A 513 -47.44 13.83 1.75
N LYS A 514 -47.94 13.32 2.89
CA LYS A 514 -48.70 14.11 3.85
C LYS A 514 -47.87 15.27 4.45
N GLU A 515 -46.61 15.01 4.77
CA GLU A 515 -45.70 15.99 5.39
C GLU A 515 -45.10 16.98 4.37
N LYS A 516 -45.12 16.67 3.05
CA LYS A 516 -44.59 17.51 1.95
C LYS A 516 -43.13 17.92 2.15
N ILE A 517 -42.30 16.95 2.47
CA ILE A 517 -40.90 17.13 2.88
C ILE A 517 -39.90 16.72 1.80
N LEU A 518 -38.76 17.41 1.81
CA LEU A 518 -37.54 16.96 1.16
C LEU A 518 -36.70 16.18 2.18
N MET A 519 -36.51 14.88 1.94
CA MET A 519 -35.72 13.99 2.77
C MET A 519 -34.34 13.73 2.16
N VAL A 520 -33.27 13.95 2.92
CA VAL A 520 -31.92 13.47 2.58
C VAL A 520 -31.62 12.21 3.39
N LEU A 521 -31.35 11.11 2.70
CA LEU A 521 -31.09 9.79 3.27
C LEU A 521 -29.59 9.47 3.22
N ILE A 522 -28.92 9.51 4.36
CA ILE A 522 -27.49 9.20 4.49
C ILE A 522 -27.33 7.75 4.94
N LEU A 523 -26.75 6.92 4.07
CA LEU A 523 -26.48 5.49 4.29
C LEU A 523 -24.97 5.27 4.42
N ASP A 524 -24.49 5.09 5.64
CA ASP A 524 -23.07 4.87 5.97
C ASP A 524 -22.72 3.38 6.07
N GLU A 525 -21.56 2.98 5.55
CA GLU A 525 -21.19 1.58 5.28
C GLU A 525 -22.23 0.86 4.41
N ILE A 526 -22.70 1.50 3.33
CA ILE A 526 -23.77 0.99 2.44
C ILE A 526 -23.43 -0.35 1.75
N ASP A 527 -22.15 -0.68 1.63
CA ASP A 527 -21.64 -2.01 1.25
C ASP A 527 -22.14 -3.14 2.17
N GLN A 528 -22.35 -2.85 3.45
CA GLN A 528 -22.89 -3.80 4.44
C GLN A 528 -24.39 -4.08 4.25
N LEU A 529 -25.13 -3.17 3.61
CA LEU A 529 -26.54 -3.36 3.28
C LEU A 529 -26.69 -4.31 2.08
N VAL A 530 -26.00 -3.99 0.97
CA VAL A 530 -26.09 -4.76 -0.27
C VAL A 530 -25.55 -6.18 -0.10
N SER A 531 -24.44 -6.35 0.61
CA SER A 531 -23.85 -7.68 0.86
C SER A 531 -24.75 -8.63 1.68
N ARG A 532 -25.76 -8.12 2.41
CA ARG A 532 -26.72 -8.91 3.18
C ARG A 532 -28.05 -9.11 2.46
N SER A 533 -28.55 -8.06 1.80
CA SER A 533 -29.94 -8.00 1.31
C SER A 533 -30.08 -7.88 -0.21
N GLY A 534 -28.96 -7.80 -0.95
CA GLY A 534 -28.95 -7.50 -2.38
C GLY A 534 -29.13 -6.01 -2.68
N ASP A 535 -29.07 -5.64 -3.96
CA ASP A 535 -29.20 -4.26 -4.44
C ASP A 535 -30.66 -3.81 -4.64
N GLN A 536 -31.63 -4.71 -4.50
CA GLN A 536 -33.07 -4.42 -4.60
C GLN A 536 -33.51 -3.25 -3.72
N ILE A 537 -32.98 -3.16 -2.50
CA ILE A 537 -33.28 -2.03 -1.58
C ILE A 537 -32.88 -0.69 -2.19
N LEU A 538 -31.72 -0.64 -2.86
CA LEU A 538 -31.22 0.57 -3.51
C LEU A 538 -32.01 0.86 -4.80
N TYR A 539 -32.51 -0.16 -5.50
CA TYR A 539 -33.44 0.00 -6.62
C TYR A 539 -34.77 0.62 -6.17
N SER A 540 -35.35 0.15 -5.06
CA SER A 540 -36.59 0.69 -4.47
C SER A 540 -36.40 2.15 -4.03
N LEU A 541 -35.27 2.47 -3.37
CA LEU A 541 -34.98 3.82 -2.87
C LEU A 541 -34.62 4.82 -3.96
N THR A 542 -33.87 4.41 -5.00
CA THR A 542 -33.50 5.32 -6.10
C THR A 542 -34.72 5.73 -6.94
N ARG A 543 -35.75 4.87 -7.01
CA ARG A 543 -36.96 5.08 -7.83
C ARG A 543 -38.13 5.70 -7.09
N ILE A 544 -38.11 5.78 -5.76
CA ILE A 544 -39.25 6.24 -4.94
C ILE A 544 -39.82 7.60 -5.37
N ASN A 545 -38.97 8.50 -5.89
CA ASN A 545 -39.36 9.81 -6.42
C ASN A 545 -40.33 9.75 -7.62
N SER A 546 -40.47 8.62 -8.33
CA SER A 546 -41.48 8.48 -9.38
C SER A 546 -42.90 8.19 -8.85
N GLU A 547 -43.02 7.81 -7.58
CA GLU A 547 -44.30 7.54 -6.91
C GLU A 547 -44.76 8.73 -6.04
N LEU A 548 -43.81 9.59 -5.64
CA LEU A 548 -44.06 10.84 -4.92
C LEU A 548 -44.54 11.97 -5.85
N LYS A 549 -45.32 12.91 -5.32
CA LYS A 549 -45.90 14.06 -6.05
C LYS A 549 -45.60 15.40 -5.38
N GLN A 550 -45.57 15.44 -4.05
CA GLN A 550 -45.33 16.64 -3.23
C GLN A 550 -44.07 16.55 -2.38
N SER A 551 -43.54 15.34 -2.18
CA SER A 551 -42.30 15.09 -1.43
C SER A 551 -41.17 14.59 -2.32
N GLN A 552 -39.93 14.69 -1.83
CA GLN A 552 -38.72 14.30 -2.59
C GLN A 552 -37.71 13.61 -1.68
N ILE A 553 -36.97 12.64 -2.20
CA ILE A 553 -35.85 11.97 -1.51
C ILE A 553 -34.56 12.14 -2.32
N SER A 554 -33.49 12.48 -1.62
CA SER A 554 -32.11 12.44 -2.13
C SER A 554 -31.28 11.45 -1.32
N LEU A 555 -30.42 10.69 -1.99
CA LEU A 555 -29.58 9.66 -1.39
C LEU A 555 -28.14 10.16 -1.21
N VAL A 556 -27.53 9.82 -0.07
CA VAL A 556 -26.08 9.98 0.18
C VAL A 556 -25.53 8.63 0.63
N GLY A 557 -24.88 7.91 -0.29
CA GLY A 557 -24.22 6.64 0.03
C GLY A 557 -22.76 6.86 0.43
N ILE A 558 -22.32 6.24 1.53
CA ILE A 558 -20.91 6.25 1.95
C ILE A 558 -20.41 4.80 2.00
N SER A 559 -19.36 4.49 1.24
CA SER A 559 -18.72 3.17 1.28
C SER A 559 -17.21 3.26 1.51
N ASN A 560 -16.67 2.22 2.17
CA ASN A 560 -15.24 1.99 2.26
C ASN A 560 -14.68 1.15 1.11
N ASP A 561 -15.55 0.63 0.24
CA ASP A 561 -15.19 -0.15 -0.95
C ASP A 561 -15.33 0.72 -2.22
N LEU A 562 -14.23 0.88 -2.96
CA LEU A 562 -14.21 1.55 -4.26
C LEU A 562 -14.89 0.72 -5.35
N MET A 563 -14.88 -0.60 -5.22
CA MET A 563 -15.47 -1.52 -6.19
C MET A 563 -16.96 -1.76 -5.94
N PHE A 564 -17.53 -1.14 -4.90
CA PHE A 564 -18.93 -1.31 -4.49
C PHE A 564 -19.92 -1.18 -5.66
N THR A 565 -19.75 -0.16 -6.52
CA THR A 565 -20.66 0.09 -7.66
C THR A 565 -20.50 -0.90 -8.81
N ASN A 566 -19.61 -1.89 -8.71
CA ASN A 566 -19.53 -3.00 -9.65
C ASN A 566 -20.42 -4.19 -9.22
N TYR A 567 -20.93 -4.17 -7.98
CA TYR A 567 -21.90 -5.14 -7.45
C TYR A 567 -23.36 -4.66 -7.56
N LEU A 568 -23.60 -3.49 -8.17
CA LEU A 568 -24.94 -2.91 -8.38
C LEU A 568 -25.42 -3.13 -9.82
N ASP A 569 -26.71 -3.37 -10.02
CA ASP A 569 -27.34 -3.30 -11.34
C ASP A 569 -27.06 -1.91 -12.00
N PRO A 570 -26.80 -1.84 -13.32
CA PRO A 570 -26.50 -0.58 -14.01
C PRO A 570 -27.54 0.53 -13.81
N ARG A 571 -28.82 0.20 -13.60
CA ARG A 571 -29.89 1.16 -13.34
C ARG A 571 -29.76 1.76 -11.95
N VAL A 572 -29.44 0.94 -10.94
CA VAL A 572 -29.18 1.40 -9.58
C VAL A 572 -27.93 2.27 -9.56
N LYS A 573 -26.84 1.81 -10.18
CA LYS A 573 -25.59 2.59 -10.31
C LYS A 573 -25.85 3.97 -10.92
N SER A 574 -26.52 4.02 -12.07
CA SER A 574 -26.81 5.28 -12.77
C SER A 574 -27.73 6.24 -12.00
N SER A 575 -28.54 5.75 -11.07
CA SER A 575 -29.43 6.60 -10.24
C SER A 575 -28.83 6.94 -8.87
N LEU A 576 -27.84 6.18 -8.39
CA LEU A 576 -27.19 6.39 -7.09
C LEU A 576 -25.93 7.27 -7.21
N SER A 577 -25.19 7.13 -8.32
CA SER A 577 -24.01 7.93 -8.67
C SER A 577 -24.40 9.10 -9.59
N GLU A 578 -25.31 9.99 -9.17
CA GLU A 578 -25.53 11.27 -9.89
C GLU A 578 -24.34 12.22 -9.66
N GLU A 579 -23.71 12.17 -8.49
CA GLU A 579 -22.47 12.85 -8.11
C GLU A 579 -21.52 11.88 -7.36
N GLU A 580 -20.21 11.92 -7.65
CA GLU A 580 -19.21 11.02 -7.02
C GLU A 580 -18.07 11.80 -6.33
N LEU A 581 -17.75 11.46 -5.07
CA LEU A 581 -16.71 12.13 -4.28
C LEU A 581 -15.71 11.14 -3.65
N VAL A 582 -14.43 11.56 -3.57
CA VAL A 582 -13.31 10.79 -2.98
C VAL A 582 -12.62 11.60 -1.87
N PHE A 583 -12.23 10.93 -0.78
CA PHE A 583 -11.75 11.57 0.46
C PHE A 583 -10.28 11.25 0.82
N PRO A 584 -9.40 12.29 0.89
CA PRO A 584 -8.06 12.31 1.52
C PRO A 584 -7.90 11.53 2.86
N PRO A 585 -6.71 11.23 3.44
CA PRO A 585 -6.56 10.57 4.75
C PRO A 585 -6.53 11.58 5.88
N TYR A 586 -6.17 11.13 7.08
CA TYR A 586 -5.33 11.97 7.93
C TYR A 586 -3.93 11.37 8.04
N ASN A 587 -2.92 12.18 7.72
CA ASN A 587 -1.52 11.87 8.01
C ASN A 587 -1.17 12.20 9.48
N ALA A 588 0.08 11.95 9.92
CA ALA A 588 0.44 12.13 11.32
C ALA A 588 0.29 13.57 11.82
N ILE A 589 0.76 14.59 11.09
CA ILE A 589 0.51 16.03 11.39
C ILE A 589 -1.00 16.32 11.45
N GLN A 590 -1.77 15.84 10.48
CA GLN A 590 -3.21 16.13 10.43
C GLN A 590 -3.94 15.48 11.62
N LEU A 591 -3.57 14.25 11.98
CA LEU A 591 -4.04 13.57 13.19
C LEU A 591 -3.58 14.28 14.46
N GLN A 592 -2.34 14.77 14.53
CA GLN A 592 -1.81 15.52 15.67
C GLN A 592 -2.56 16.85 15.84
N ALA A 593 -2.87 17.56 14.76
CA ALA A 593 -3.67 18.79 14.79
C ALA A 593 -5.08 18.53 15.32
N ILE A 594 -5.77 17.50 14.80
CA ILE A 594 -7.08 17.06 15.30
C ILE A 594 -6.99 16.63 16.77
N LEU A 595 -6.01 15.81 17.14
CA LEU A 595 -5.80 15.35 18.51
C LEU A 595 -5.53 16.51 19.46
N LYS A 596 -4.79 17.54 19.04
CA LYS A 596 -4.50 18.72 19.84
C LYS A 596 -5.74 19.55 20.10
N GLU A 597 -6.49 19.91 19.05
CA GLU A 597 -7.76 20.64 19.17
C GLU A 597 -8.76 19.92 20.08
N ARG A 598 -8.82 18.58 19.99
CA ARG A 598 -9.66 17.75 20.85
C ARG A 598 -9.10 17.57 22.27
N ALA A 599 -7.79 17.49 22.44
CA ALA A 599 -7.14 17.36 23.75
C ALA A 599 -7.26 18.65 24.58
N ASP A 600 -7.08 19.82 23.96
CA ASP A 600 -7.23 21.13 24.60
C ASP A 600 -8.66 21.35 25.15
N LYS A 601 -9.65 20.69 24.55
CA LYS A 601 -11.06 20.66 25.00
C LYS A 601 -11.36 19.52 25.98
N ALA A 602 -10.74 18.35 25.80
CA ALA A 602 -11.04 17.14 26.57
C ALA A 602 -10.31 17.05 27.91
N PHE A 603 -9.11 17.64 28.05
CA PHE A 603 -8.23 17.50 29.20
C PHE A 603 -7.90 18.83 29.88
N ARG A 604 -7.54 18.77 31.17
CA ARG A 604 -6.98 19.92 31.88
C ARG A 604 -5.63 20.34 31.27
N LYS A 605 -5.34 21.64 31.30
CA LYS A 605 -4.08 22.20 30.78
C LYS A 605 -2.87 21.55 31.47
N GLY A 606 -2.02 20.90 30.67
CA GLY A 606 -0.83 20.20 31.16
C GLY A 606 -1.05 18.76 31.67
N ALA A 607 -2.27 18.21 31.55
CA ALA A 607 -2.57 16.81 31.85
C ALA A 607 -2.04 15.83 30.77
N VAL A 608 -1.74 16.32 29.56
CA VAL A 608 -1.07 15.54 28.50
C VAL A 608 0.42 15.91 28.50
N ALA A 609 1.31 14.92 28.57
CA ALA A 609 2.75 15.14 28.48
C ALA A 609 3.22 15.39 27.03
N GLU A 610 4.38 16.02 26.88
CA GLU A 610 5.02 16.25 25.59
C GLU A 610 5.34 14.92 24.89
N GLY A 611 5.13 14.86 23.56
CA GLY A 611 5.33 13.64 22.77
C GLY A 611 4.14 12.67 22.76
N VAL A 612 3.14 12.83 23.64
CA VAL A 612 2.00 11.91 23.72
C VAL A 612 1.04 12.08 22.54
N LEU A 613 0.73 13.31 22.13
CA LEU A 613 -0.14 13.55 20.98
C LEU A 613 0.55 13.12 19.67
N GLU A 614 1.87 13.33 19.59
CA GLU A 614 2.74 12.95 18.48
C GLU A 614 2.81 11.42 18.35
N LYS A 615 2.99 10.70 19.46
CA LYS A 615 3.02 9.23 19.51
C LYS A 615 1.63 8.64 19.22
N CYS A 616 0.57 9.24 19.76
CA CYS A 616 -0.81 8.84 19.52
C CYS A 616 -1.22 9.04 18.05
N ALA A 617 -0.89 10.20 17.48
CA ALA A 617 -1.04 10.48 16.06
C ALA A 617 -0.27 9.44 15.25
N ALA A 618 1.01 9.18 15.58
CA ALA A 618 1.84 8.20 14.88
C ALA A 618 1.31 6.75 14.96
N TYR A 619 0.59 6.37 16.03
CA TYR A 619 -0.01 5.05 16.20
C TYR A 619 -1.28 4.88 15.36
N ALA A 620 -2.16 5.88 15.30
CA ALA A 620 -3.34 5.85 14.43
C ALA A 620 -3.01 6.09 12.95
N ALA A 621 -2.01 6.94 12.70
CA ALA A 621 -1.33 7.10 11.42
C ALA A 621 -0.75 5.76 10.96
N ARG A 622 -0.23 4.95 11.90
CA ARG A 622 0.22 3.57 11.64
C ARG A 622 -0.94 2.80 11.01
N GLU A 623 -1.93 2.33 11.75
CA GLU A 623 -2.87 1.35 11.16
C GLU A 623 -3.49 1.78 9.82
N HIS A 624 -4.19 2.93 9.76
CA HIS A 624 -4.85 3.39 8.51
C HIS A 624 -4.98 4.91 8.32
N GLY A 625 -4.59 5.75 9.29
CA GLY A 625 -4.89 7.20 9.24
C GLY A 625 -6.34 7.54 9.65
N ASP A 626 -6.97 6.71 10.48
CA ASP A 626 -8.33 6.92 10.99
C ASP A 626 -8.28 7.79 12.26
N ALA A 627 -8.89 8.99 12.20
CA ALA A 627 -8.98 9.90 13.34
C ALA A 627 -9.76 9.32 14.53
N ARG A 628 -10.69 8.39 14.31
CA ARG A 628 -11.41 7.70 15.40
C ARG A 628 -10.47 6.85 16.23
N ARG A 629 -9.54 6.14 15.58
CA ARG A 629 -8.51 5.31 16.23
C ARG A 629 -7.57 6.17 17.09
N ALA A 630 -7.21 7.36 16.59
CA ALA A 630 -6.41 8.33 17.31
C ALA A 630 -7.12 8.82 18.59
N LEU A 631 -8.37 9.28 18.45
CA LEU A 631 -9.16 9.82 19.56
C LEU A 631 -9.48 8.74 20.61
N GLU A 632 -9.80 7.51 20.17
CA GLU A 632 -10.00 6.36 21.04
C GLU A 632 -8.73 6.03 21.85
N LEU A 633 -7.58 5.95 21.19
CA LEU A 633 -6.31 5.66 21.84
C LEU A 633 -5.96 6.71 22.91
N LEU A 634 -6.12 8.00 22.59
CA LEU A 634 -5.89 9.09 23.54
C LEU A 634 -6.89 9.05 24.72
N ARG A 635 -8.16 8.73 24.46
CA ARG A 635 -9.18 8.55 25.50
C ARG A 635 -8.83 7.40 26.45
N VAL A 636 -8.47 6.23 25.92
CA VAL A 636 -8.13 5.07 26.75
C VAL A 636 -6.84 5.32 27.53
N ALA A 637 -5.86 6.02 26.97
CA ALA A 637 -4.65 6.44 27.69
C ALA A 637 -4.98 7.37 28.87
N GLY A 638 -5.90 8.32 28.70
CA GLY A 638 -6.39 9.16 29.79
C GLY A 638 -7.16 8.39 30.86
N GLU A 639 -8.00 7.42 30.46
CA GLU A 639 -8.76 6.57 31.39
C GLU A 639 -7.85 5.63 32.19
N LEU A 640 -6.75 5.15 31.60
CA LEU A 640 -5.73 4.38 32.30
C LEU A 640 -4.90 5.27 33.23
N ALA A 641 -4.49 6.46 32.79
CA ALA A 641 -3.79 7.41 33.65
C ALA A 641 -4.60 7.80 34.89
N GLU A 642 -5.90 8.12 34.75
CA GLU A 642 -6.78 8.37 35.91
C GLU A 642 -6.89 7.14 36.82
N ARG A 643 -7.09 5.93 36.26
CA ARG A 643 -7.22 4.69 37.03
C ARG A 643 -5.94 4.33 37.80
N ASN A 644 -4.78 4.55 37.18
CA ASN A 644 -3.47 4.27 37.75
C ASN A 644 -2.95 5.43 38.62
N ASN A 645 -3.76 6.49 38.83
CA ASN A 645 -3.46 7.68 39.63
C ASN A 645 -2.24 8.49 39.13
N ILE A 646 -2.04 8.49 37.81
CA ILE A 646 -0.96 9.21 37.15
C ILE A 646 -1.42 10.64 36.86
N VAL A 647 -0.68 11.64 37.35
CA VAL A 647 -1.05 13.07 37.28
C VAL A 647 -0.98 13.63 35.85
N LYS A 648 -0.33 12.93 34.93
CA LYS A 648 -0.27 13.27 33.49
C LYS A 648 -0.29 12.01 32.65
N ILE A 649 -1.01 12.03 31.53
CA ILE A 649 -0.90 11.01 30.49
C ILE A 649 0.53 11.06 29.96
N ASN A 650 1.24 9.94 30.06
CA ASN A 650 2.61 9.78 29.61
C ASN A 650 2.69 8.76 28.45
N LEU A 651 3.90 8.53 27.94
CA LEU A 651 4.11 7.61 26.82
C LEU A 651 3.80 6.15 27.17
N ASP A 652 3.91 5.77 28.45
CA ASP A 652 3.64 4.42 28.96
C ASP A 652 2.13 4.15 29.04
N SER A 653 1.36 5.11 29.57
CA SER A 653 -0.13 5.08 29.58
C SER A 653 -0.72 4.90 28.16
N LEU A 654 -0.01 5.42 27.15
CA LEU A 654 -0.38 5.29 25.74
C LEU A 654 -0.07 3.89 25.17
N ASP A 655 1.04 3.27 25.60
CA ASP A 655 1.37 1.89 25.20
C ASP A 655 0.44 0.88 25.88
N GLU A 656 0.15 1.07 27.17
CA GLU A 656 -0.88 0.30 27.88
C GLU A 656 -2.25 0.44 27.22
N ALA A 657 -2.60 1.63 26.71
CA ALA A 657 -3.84 1.86 25.97
C ALA A 657 -3.87 1.16 24.62
N GLU A 658 -2.77 1.19 23.85
CA GLU A 658 -2.67 0.46 22.58
C GLU A 658 -2.86 -1.06 22.80
N GLU A 659 -2.09 -1.64 23.73
CA GLU A 659 -2.14 -3.07 24.04
C GLU A 659 -3.52 -3.48 24.58
N LYS A 660 -4.16 -2.63 25.39
CA LYS A 660 -5.51 -2.87 25.91
C LYS A 660 -6.56 -2.87 24.79
N ILE A 661 -6.57 -1.87 23.90
CA ILE A 661 -7.57 -1.81 22.82
C ILE A 661 -7.38 -2.98 21.86
N GLU A 662 -6.13 -3.40 21.58
CA GLU A 662 -5.86 -4.58 20.77
C GLU A 662 -6.42 -5.86 21.42
N LYS A 663 -6.18 -6.06 22.72
CA LYS A 663 -6.73 -7.19 23.49
C LYS A 663 -8.26 -7.20 23.50
N ASP A 664 -8.89 -6.05 23.75
CA ASP A 664 -10.35 -5.92 23.82
C ASP A 664 -10.98 -6.16 22.43
N ARG A 665 -10.36 -5.67 21.34
CA ARG A 665 -10.78 -5.93 19.95
C ARG A 665 -10.68 -7.41 19.58
N VAL A 666 -9.57 -8.07 19.87
CA VAL A 666 -9.39 -9.52 19.62
C VAL A 666 -10.43 -10.33 20.39
N HIS A 667 -10.71 -9.95 21.64
CA HIS A 667 -11.74 -10.57 22.46
C HIS A 667 -13.16 -10.41 21.86
N GLU A 668 -13.56 -9.21 21.42
CA GLU A 668 -14.86 -8.99 20.78
C GLU A 668 -15.01 -9.79 19.48
N ILE A 669 -13.97 -9.83 18.65
CA ILE A 669 -13.98 -10.60 17.40
C ILE A 669 -14.20 -12.09 17.70
N ILE A 670 -13.50 -12.66 18.69
CA ILE A 670 -13.61 -14.08 19.07
C ILE A 670 -14.98 -14.41 19.69
N THR A 671 -15.47 -13.57 20.60
CA THR A 671 -16.76 -13.80 21.29
C THR A 671 -17.98 -13.56 20.39
N SER A 672 -17.87 -12.72 19.37
CA SER A 672 -18.94 -12.50 18.37
C SER A 672 -18.98 -13.56 17.25
N GLN A 673 -18.01 -14.47 17.17
CA GLN A 673 -18.02 -15.55 16.18
C GLN A 673 -19.19 -16.54 16.39
N PRO A 674 -19.70 -17.17 15.31
CA PRO A 674 -20.61 -18.31 15.43
C PRO A 674 -19.99 -19.43 16.27
N LYS A 675 -20.81 -20.17 17.04
CA LYS A 675 -20.33 -21.26 17.93
C LYS A 675 -19.40 -22.27 17.22
N GLN A 676 -19.66 -22.59 15.96
CA GLN A 676 -18.81 -23.50 15.18
C GLN A 676 -17.39 -22.94 14.93
N SER A 677 -17.28 -21.63 14.69
CA SER A 677 -16.01 -20.93 14.54
C SER A 677 -15.30 -20.72 15.88
N GLN A 678 -16.06 -20.58 16.98
CA GLN A 678 -15.52 -20.58 18.35
C GLN A 678 -14.91 -21.93 18.75
N VAL A 679 -15.59 -23.05 18.46
CA VAL A 679 -15.03 -24.40 18.69
C VAL A 679 -13.80 -24.64 17.79
N ALA A 680 -13.81 -24.16 16.55
CA ALA A 680 -12.64 -24.23 15.67
C ALA A 680 -11.45 -23.40 16.22
N LEU A 681 -11.68 -22.20 16.76
CA LEU A 681 -10.64 -21.41 17.44
C LEU A 681 -10.10 -22.12 18.69
N LEU A 682 -10.97 -22.72 19.51
CA LEU A 682 -10.54 -23.49 20.68
C LEU A 682 -9.67 -24.70 20.29
N ALA A 683 -10.04 -25.38 19.20
CA ALA A 683 -9.21 -26.43 18.59
C ALA A 683 -7.86 -25.90 18.13
N ILE A 684 -7.81 -24.75 17.45
CA ILE A 684 -6.55 -24.14 17.03
C ILE A 684 -5.65 -23.79 18.23
N PHE A 685 -6.19 -23.21 19.30
CA PHE A 685 -5.42 -22.88 20.51
C PHE A 685 -4.90 -24.14 21.22
N GLY A 686 -5.73 -25.18 21.36
CA GLY A 686 -5.30 -26.45 21.92
C GLY A 686 -4.24 -27.16 21.07
N THR A 687 -4.39 -27.16 19.75
CA THR A 687 -3.39 -27.72 18.82
C THR A 687 -2.07 -26.93 18.87
N ALA A 688 -2.11 -25.59 18.96
CA ALA A 688 -0.90 -24.77 19.09
C ALA A 688 -0.10 -25.11 20.37
N LYS A 689 -0.82 -25.27 21.49
CA LYS A 689 -0.27 -25.65 22.79
C LYS A 689 0.38 -27.05 22.77
N ALA A 690 -0.21 -28.00 22.04
CA ALA A 690 0.32 -29.36 21.88
C ALA A 690 1.45 -29.46 20.83
N ALA A 691 1.44 -28.63 19.79
CA ALA A 691 2.41 -28.66 18.70
C ALA A 691 3.73 -27.95 19.05
N GLY A 692 3.70 -26.91 19.88
CA GLY A 692 4.86 -26.07 20.17
C GLY A 692 5.39 -25.42 18.89
N ASN A 693 6.64 -25.72 18.51
CA ASN A 693 7.24 -25.24 17.26
C ASN A 693 6.90 -26.10 16.02
N ARG A 694 6.08 -27.16 16.14
CA ARG A 694 5.68 -27.99 14.99
C ARG A 694 4.61 -27.27 14.15
N PRO A 695 4.67 -27.36 12.81
CA PRO A 695 3.64 -26.76 11.95
C PRO A 695 2.30 -27.47 12.14
N MET A 696 1.25 -26.71 12.42
CA MET A 696 -0.12 -27.20 12.55
C MET A 696 -0.77 -27.29 11.17
N PHE A 697 -1.57 -28.31 10.93
CA PHE A 697 -2.33 -28.49 9.69
C PHE A 697 -3.84 -28.60 9.94
N THR A 698 -4.63 -28.41 8.87
CA THR A 698 -6.10 -28.55 8.88
C THR A 698 -6.59 -29.92 9.40
N GLY A 699 -5.77 -30.97 9.27
CA GLY A 699 -6.08 -32.30 9.83
C GLY A 699 -6.02 -32.32 11.35
N ASP A 700 -4.91 -31.86 11.92
CA ASP A 700 -4.66 -31.86 13.38
C ASP A 700 -5.72 -31.05 14.14
N ILE A 701 -6.12 -29.91 13.57
CA ILE A 701 -7.18 -29.05 14.11
C ILE A 701 -8.56 -29.71 13.99
N TYR A 702 -8.82 -30.47 12.92
CA TYR A 702 -10.12 -31.13 12.72
C TYR A 702 -10.37 -32.28 13.71
N GLU A 703 -9.32 -32.99 14.12
CA GLU A 703 -9.43 -34.00 15.18
C GLU A 703 -9.83 -33.36 16.51
N LEU A 704 -9.09 -32.36 16.98
CA LEU A 704 -9.38 -31.67 18.24
C LEU A 704 -10.70 -30.87 18.20
N TYR A 705 -11.10 -30.37 17.03
CA TYR A 705 -12.41 -29.76 16.81
C TYR A 705 -13.57 -30.76 17.03
N LYS A 706 -13.45 -32.02 16.60
CA LYS A 706 -14.49 -33.04 16.86
C LYS A 706 -14.62 -33.36 18.35
N GLU A 707 -13.51 -33.38 19.08
CA GLU A 707 -13.50 -33.57 20.54
C GLU A 707 -14.22 -32.42 21.25
N PHE A 708 -13.84 -31.16 20.95
CA PHE A 708 -14.50 -30.00 21.54
C PHE A 708 -15.98 -29.85 21.11
N CYS A 709 -16.34 -30.21 19.88
CA CYS A 709 -17.75 -30.31 19.46
C CYS A 709 -18.54 -31.27 20.36
N THR A 710 -17.96 -32.43 20.68
CA THR A 710 -18.58 -33.43 21.55
C THR A 710 -18.76 -32.90 22.97
N GLN A 711 -17.74 -32.21 23.51
CA GLN A 711 -17.79 -31.57 24.84
C GLN A 711 -18.84 -30.45 24.91
N SER A 712 -18.92 -29.58 23.89
CA SER A 712 -19.92 -28.49 23.79
C SER A 712 -21.34 -28.96 23.41
N LYS A 713 -21.58 -30.26 23.19
CA LYS A 713 -22.85 -30.80 22.63
C LYS A 713 -23.24 -30.17 21.27
N ILE A 714 -22.25 -29.83 20.44
CA ILE A 714 -22.42 -29.25 19.10
C ILE A 714 -22.16 -30.34 18.06
N ARG A 715 -23.03 -30.44 17.04
CA ARG A 715 -22.80 -31.38 15.93
C ARG A 715 -21.58 -30.93 15.10
N PRO A 716 -20.55 -31.78 14.89
CA PRO A 716 -19.37 -31.41 14.11
C PRO A 716 -19.73 -31.19 12.64
N LEU A 717 -19.14 -30.17 12.04
CA LEU A 717 -19.20 -29.87 10.61
C LEU A 717 -18.22 -30.77 9.82
N THR A 718 -18.35 -30.78 8.49
CA THR A 718 -17.40 -31.47 7.63
C THR A 718 -16.04 -30.78 7.62
N GLN A 719 -14.97 -31.55 7.41
CA GLN A 719 -13.60 -31.01 7.28
C GLN A 719 -13.48 -29.93 6.19
N ARG A 720 -14.29 -30.02 5.12
CA ARG A 720 -14.40 -28.97 4.09
C ARG A 720 -14.90 -27.66 4.69
N ARG A 721 -16.03 -27.68 5.41
CA ARG A 721 -16.60 -26.47 6.02
C ARG A 721 -15.69 -25.88 7.11
N ILE A 722 -14.89 -26.73 7.79
CA ILE A 722 -13.86 -26.26 8.71
C ILE A 722 -12.69 -25.58 7.99
N SER A 723 -12.32 -26.02 6.78
CA SER A 723 -11.35 -25.30 5.93
C SER A 723 -11.87 -23.93 5.47
N ASP A 724 -13.19 -23.77 5.30
CA ASP A 724 -13.82 -22.48 5.02
C ASP A 724 -13.78 -21.57 6.27
N ILE A 725 -14.17 -22.09 7.44
CA ILE A 725 -14.09 -21.37 8.73
C ILE A 725 -12.66 -20.94 9.04
N ILE A 726 -11.67 -21.79 8.77
CA ILE A 726 -10.25 -21.42 8.90
C ILE A 726 -9.87 -20.27 7.95
N ALA A 727 -10.47 -20.17 6.77
CA ALA A 727 -10.27 -19.01 5.87
C ALA A 727 -10.97 -17.74 6.40
N GLU A 728 -12.18 -17.89 6.96
CA GLU A 728 -12.92 -16.79 7.62
C GLU A 728 -12.11 -16.23 8.82
N LEU A 729 -11.51 -17.10 9.64
CA LEU A 729 -10.67 -16.73 10.79
C LEU A 729 -9.30 -16.12 10.40
N ASP A 730 -8.75 -16.52 9.25
CA ASP A 730 -7.54 -15.98 8.62
C ASP A 730 -7.79 -14.55 8.11
N MET A 731 -8.93 -14.29 7.47
CA MET A 731 -9.36 -12.93 7.09
C MET A 731 -9.60 -12.00 8.29
N LEU A 732 -9.94 -12.56 9.46
CA LEU A 732 -10.07 -11.81 10.71
C LEU A 732 -8.73 -11.53 11.42
N GLY A 733 -7.60 -12.06 10.90
CA GLY A 733 -6.26 -11.87 11.46
C GLY A 733 -6.00 -12.61 12.79
N ILE A 734 -6.91 -13.48 13.23
CA ILE A 734 -6.76 -14.24 14.48
C ILE A 734 -5.73 -15.35 14.31
N ILE A 735 -5.65 -15.90 13.10
CA ILE A 735 -4.75 -16.97 12.67
C ILE A 735 -4.14 -16.60 11.31
N ASN A 736 -3.06 -17.28 10.94
CA ASN A 736 -2.44 -17.19 9.62
C ASN A 736 -2.50 -18.57 8.94
N ALA A 737 -3.22 -18.72 7.82
CA ALA A 737 -3.57 -20.02 7.22
C ALA A 737 -3.04 -20.21 5.78
N LYS A 738 -1.74 -20.49 5.65
CA LYS A 738 -1.04 -20.64 4.37
C LYS A 738 -1.37 -21.98 3.67
N VAL A 739 -1.96 -21.93 2.47
CA VAL A 739 -2.13 -23.12 1.63
C VAL A 739 -0.77 -23.64 1.15
N ILE A 740 -0.49 -24.91 1.39
CA ILE A 740 0.70 -25.62 0.91
C ILE A 740 0.31 -26.82 0.04
N SER A 741 1.10 -27.07 -1.00
CA SER A 741 0.98 -28.26 -1.85
C SER A 741 1.96 -29.34 -1.38
N LYS A 742 1.45 -30.51 -0.97
CA LYS A 742 2.26 -31.68 -0.61
C LYS A 742 2.35 -32.71 -1.76
N GLY A 743 2.22 -32.24 -3.01
CA GLY A 743 2.33 -33.09 -4.20
C GLY A 743 1.26 -34.18 -4.24
N ARG A 744 1.68 -35.46 -4.18
CA ARG A 744 0.77 -36.62 -4.17
C ARG A 744 -0.18 -36.65 -2.97
N TYR A 745 0.16 -35.96 -1.87
CA TYR A 745 -0.69 -35.86 -0.67
C TYR A 745 -1.68 -34.69 -0.70
N GLY A 746 -1.88 -34.07 -1.86
CA GLY A 746 -2.86 -32.99 -2.07
C GLY A 746 -2.44 -31.62 -1.53
N ARG A 747 -3.43 -30.76 -1.30
CA ARG A 747 -3.26 -29.40 -0.74
C ARG A 747 -3.82 -29.37 0.69
N THR A 748 -3.12 -28.73 1.61
CA THR A 748 -3.56 -28.51 3.00
C THR A 748 -3.19 -27.10 3.46
N ARG A 749 -3.80 -26.57 4.53
CA ARG A 749 -3.37 -25.29 5.12
C ARG A 749 -2.43 -25.56 6.27
N GLN A 750 -1.25 -24.95 6.23
CA GLN A 750 -0.40 -24.76 7.40
C GLN A 750 -0.92 -23.55 8.18
N ILE A 751 -1.17 -23.73 9.47
CA ILE A 751 -1.86 -22.75 10.31
C ILE A 751 -0.94 -22.32 11.45
N GLY A 752 -0.94 -21.04 11.77
CA GLY A 752 -0.28 -20.45 12.93
C GLY A 752 -1.17 -19.41 13.59
N LEU A 753 -0.81 -18.96 14.79
CA LEU A 753 -1.52 -17.89 15.48
C LEU A 753 -1.15 -16.53 14.89
N GLY A 754 -2.15 -15.68 14.64
CA GLY A 754 -1.96 -14.27 14.28
C GLY A 754 -1.90 -13.35 15.50
N ILE A 755 -2.38 -13.85 16.65
CA ILE A 755 -2.44 -13.13 17.93
C ILE A 755 -1.23 -13.42 18.84
N PRO A 756 -0.87 -12.52 19.78
CA PRO A 756 0.20 -12.76 20.74
C PRO A 756 -0.05 -13.98 21.64
N ASN A 757 0.97 -14.85 21.78
CA ASN A 757 0.91 -16.05 22.63
C ASN A 757 0.53 -15.75 24.10
N SER A 758 0.85 -14.55 24.60
CA SER A 758 0.47 -14.07 25.94
C SER A 758 -1.05 -13.94 26.13
N SER A 759 -1.82 -13.74 25.07
CA SER A 759 -3.28 -13.58 25.11
C SER A 759 -4.03 -14.91 25.03
N VAL A 760 -3.40 -15.94 24.47
CA VAL A 760 -4.02 -17.26 24.21
C VAL A 760 -4.63 -17.90 25.48
N PRO A 761 -3.96 -17.95 26.65
CA PRO A 761 -4.53 -18.62 27.83
C PRO A 761 -5.85 -17.96 28.32
N LYS A 762 -5.93 -16.63 28.24
CA LYS A 762 -7.13 -15.88 28.63
C LYS A 762 -8.27 -16.11 27.65
N LEU A 763 -7.96 -16.12 26.35
CA LEU A 763 -8.95 -16.37 25.28
C LEU A 763 -9.41 -17.83 25.24
N GLU A 764 -8.53 -18.80 25.55
CA GLU A 764 -8.89 -20.22 25.71
C GLU A 764 -9.90 -20.39 26.86
N SER A 765 -9.67 -19.74 28.00
CA SER A 765 -10.59 -19.76 29.16
C SER A 765 -11.97 -19.19 28.83
N LEU A 766 -12.01 -18.07 28.11
CA LEU A 766 -13.27 -17.39 27.75
C LEU A 766 -14.05 -18.17 26.67
N LEU A 767 -13.35 -18.81 25.72
CA LEU A 767 -13.98 -19.73 24.77
C LEU A 767 -14.57 -20.95 25.46
N ARG A 768 -13.86 -21.53 26.44
CA ARG A 768 -14.34 -22.65 27.26
C ARG A 768 -15.62 -22.30 28.01
N GLU A 769 -15.63 -21.15 28.71
CA GLU A 769 -16.80 -20.62 29.39
C GLU A 769 -17.99 -20.39 28.43
N ALA A 770 -17.77 -19.71 27.30
CA ALA A 770 -18.81 -19.43 26.30
C ALA A 770 -19.37 -20.71 25.62
N LEU A 771 -18.58 -21.77 25.57
CA LEU A 771 -18.95 -23.07 24.99
C LEU A 771 -19.43 -24.10 26.03
N GLY A 772 -19.35 -23.78 27.33
CA GLY A 772 -19.78 -24.64 28.44
C GLY A 772 -18.90 -25.87 28.66
N ILE A 773 -17.57 -25.74 28.51
CA ILE A 773 -16.56 -26.81 28.70
C ILE A 773 -15.61 -26.47 29.85
#